data_AF-A0AA36JP37-F1
#
_entry.id   AF-A0AA36JP37-F1
#
_cell.length_a   1.000
_cell.length_b   1.000
_cell.length_c   1.000
_cell.angle_alpha   90.00
_cell.angle_beta   90.00
_cell.angle_gamma   90.00
#
_symmetry.space_group_name_H-M   'P 1'
#
loop_
_entity.id
_entity.type
_entity.pdbx_description
1 polymer ?
#
loop_
_entity_poly.entity_id
_entity_poly.type
_entity_poly.pdbx_seq_one_letter_code
_entity_poly.pdbx_strand_id
1 'polypeptide(L)'
;MVFAQLADAFSFCTSPDVRHVRTTADPPMAPEESLKMLKEGNRRFVDGRPLGARTKDAARRQLVDQGQAPHTAIIGCADSRAPLETIFDAMPGDLFVLRNAGNTCTHAEGSMVGSLEFATGKLGSRLILVLGHTNCGAIAGATKTYLEAKVPQKAGSALQGLLQDLGAVAEQAVQEAGPGASADEVTARAVKVNVYHTMSFLLRFSESIRSAVREGTVQIQGGIYNLETGSVDFLGALPTQTELLDSTMAIPPSMVEAGEARGKHGVRTGADSAVPKDVALKMLKAGNERFAAGAPTATQTSGPMRKALVQCGQAPHSAILGCADSRVPVDTVFDAMPGELFVLRNAGNTCTHAEGSMVGSLEFCTGKLGSRLILVLGHTKCGAIAGATQTFQAGGEKAPGSALEGLLQGLSVVAKEASEELGPGALQEELAAHATKVNVFSSMNFLLKYSEPIRELVRKGDLDIQGGIYHLETGRVEFLGRSPQQAELLAAEGTLPPSMALGTVRTTSDGPMAPQAALKLLKVGNERFVVGAPKAGKVHSSMRETLATGQAPHTALVGCADSRVPLETVFDALPGDLFVLRNAGNTCTHAEGSVLGSLEFCTGPLKTRLIFVLGHTSCGAIKGATSAFLSGQKKKAPQALDALLQGLGSVVSDAQKELGKKATEEQVAAHAVKLNVFHTMNFMLKYSEPIRQKVRSGELEIQGGVYDLQTGRVEFLGASPSQAKLVAAEGAVAPSLKSKMQGA
;
A
#
# COMPACT_ATOMS: atom_id res chain seq x y z
N MET A 1 -45.44 -23.44 -36.59
CA MET A 1 -44.07 -23.19 -37.08
C MET A 1 -43.29 -22.44 -36.01
N VAL A 2 -41.99 -22.67 -35.95
CA VAL A 2 -40.93 -21.96 -35.19
C VAL A 2 -41.38 -20.77 -34.32
N PHE A 3 -41.40 -20.96 -33.00
CA PHE A 3 -41.04 -19.93 -32.00
C PHE A 3 -40.61 -20.61 -30.69
N ALA A 4 -39.42 -21.18 -30.72
CA ALA A 4 -38.66 -21.66 -29.57
C ALA A 4 -37.18 -21.38 -29.86
N GLN A 5 -36.38 -21.11 -28.81
CA GLN A 5 -35.05 -20.45 -28.83
C GLN A 5 -35.10 -18.91 -28.87
N LEU A 6 -34.99 -18.30 -27.69
CA LEU A 6 -34.29 -17.02 -27.36
C LEU A 6 -34.70 -16.56 -25.94
N ALA A 7 -34.39 -17.39 -24.93
CA ALA A 7 -34.69 -17.10 -23.51
C ALA A 7 -33.55 -17.42 -22.53
N ASP A 8 -32.43 -17.97 -23.00
CA ASP A 8 -31.26 -18.33 -22.19
C ASP A 8 -30.06 -17.42 -22.51
N ALA A 9 -30.15 -16.14 -22.15
CA ALA A 9 -29.03 -15.22 -22.12
C ALA A 9 -29.27 -14.09 -21.09
N PHE A 10 -28.23 -13.74 -20.32
CA PHE A 10 -28.18 -12.63 -19.36
C PHE A 10 -29.17 -12.66 -18.17
N SER A 11 -28.79 -13.35 -17.09
CA SER A 11 -28.86 -12.77 -15.73
C SER A 11 -27.96 -13.49 -14.71
N PHE A 12 -26.63 -13.46 -14.91
CA PHE A 12 -25.67 -13.75 -13.83
C PHE A 12 -25.44 -12.49 -12.99
N CYS A 13 -26.43 -12.13 -12.17
CA CYS A 13 -26.32 -11.00 -11.24
C CYS A 13 -25.56 -11.43 -9.98
N THR A 14 -24.22 -11.39 -10.03
CA THR A 14 -23.36 -11.64 -8.87
C THR A 14 -23.17 -10.38 -8.02
N SER A 15 -23.08 -10.55 -6.69
CA SER A 15 -23.02 -9.42 -5.75
C SER A 15 -21.72 -8.61 -5.88
N PRO A 16 -21.74 -7.26 -5.77
CA PRO A 16 -20.57 -6.44 -6.13
C PRO A 16 -19.35 -6.53 -5.19
N ASP A 17 -19.53 -6.95 -3.93
CA ASP A 17 -18.58 -6.74 -2.83
C ASP A 17 -17.56 -7.89 -2.59
N VAL A 18 -17.31 -8.75 -3.58
CA VAL A 18 -16.23 -9.76 -3.50
C VAL A 18 -15.37 -9.69 -4.76
N ARG A 19 -14.20 -9.04 -4.66
CA ARG A 19 -13.15 -9.16 -5.69
C ARG A 19 -12.74 -10.63 -5.81
N HIS A 20 -12.93 -11.21 -7.00
CA HIS A 20 -12.39 -12.53 -7.34
C HIS A 20 -10.86 -12.46 -7.36
N VAL A 21 -10.22 -13.62 -7.13
CA VAL A 21 -8.76 -13.75 -7.09
C VAL A 21 -8.31 -14.41 -8.39
N ARG A 22 -7.46 -13.74 -9.15
CA ARG A 22 -7.17 -14.11 -10.54
C ARG A 22 -6.27 -15.34 -10.66
N THR A 23 -6.76 -16.36 -11.36
CA THR A 23 -6.09 -17.67 -11.56
C THR A 23 -5.87 -17.95 -13.05
N THR A 24 -5.21 -19.06 -13.42
CA THR A 24 -4.99 -19.36 -14.85
C THR A 24 -6.26 -19.80 -15.60
N ALA A 25 -7.42 -19.82 -14.93
CA ALA A 25 -8.73 -19.93 -15.58
C ALA A 25 -9.25 -18.59 -16.12
N ASP A 26 -8.76 -17.45 -15.60
CA ASP A 26 -9.14 -16.12 -16.06
C ASP A 26 -8.39 -15.74 -17.36
N PRO A 27 -9.06 -15.11 -18.34
CA PRO A 27 -8.39 -14.57 -19.51
C PRO A 27 -7.44 -13.41 -19.12
N PRO A 28 -6.37 -13.13 -19.88
CA PRO A 28 -5.54 -11.94 -19.68
C PRO A 28 -6.37 -10.65 -19.69
N MET A 29 -6.19 -9.82 -18.66
CA MET A 29 -6.93 -8.56 -18.47
C MET A 29 -6.47 -7.48 -19.46
N ALA A 30 -7.36 -6.58 -19.89
CA ALA A 30 -6.97 -5.46 -20.75
C ALA A 30 -5.97 -4.52 -20.03
N PRO A 31 -4.99 -3.90 -20.72
CA PRO A 31 -4.07 -2.95 -20.11
C PRO A 31 -4.78 -1.74 -19.46
N GLU A 32 -5.84 -1.23 -20.08
CA GLU A 32 -6.65 -0.10 -19.61
C GLU A 32 -7.42 -0.45 -18.34
N GLU A 33 -7.97 -1.67 -18.28
CA GLU A 33 -8.67 -2.20 -17.11
C GLU A 33 -7.70 -2.43 -15.95
N SER A 34 -6.53 -2.98 -16.25
CA SER A 34 -5.42 -3.13 -15.30
C SER A 34 -5.01 -1.77 -14.71
N LEU A 35 -4.83 -0.76 -15.56
CA LEU A 35 -4.47 0.60 -15.14
C LEU A 35 -5.58 1.28 -14.34
N LYS A 36 -6.84 1.05 -14.70
CA LYS A 36 -8.02 1.50 -13.94
C LYS A 36 -8.04 0.86 -12.55
N MET A 37 -7.81 -0.45 -12.44
CA MET A 37 -7.76 -1.15 -11.15
C MET A 37 -6.66 -0.62 -10.23
N LEU A 38 -5.48 -0.29 -10.77
CA LEU A 38 -4.38 0.34 -10.02
C LEU A 38 -4.73 1.77 -9.57
N LYS A 39 -5.33 2.59 -10.44
CA LYS A 39 -5.78 3.96 -10.11
C LYS A 39 -6.86 3.97 -9.03
N GLU A 40 -7.85 3.09 -9.15
CA GLU A 40 -8.90 2.93 -8.14
C GLU A 40 -8.35 2.37 -6.83
N GLY A 41 -7.41 1.43 -6.89
CA GLY A 41 -6.75 0.84 -5.72
C GLY A 41 -5.88 1.84 -4.96
N ASN A 42 -5.05 2.62 -5.66
CA ASN A 42 -4.28 3.68 -5.01
C ASN A 42 -5.16 4.80 -4.44
N ARG A 43 -6.26 5.17 -5.12
CA ARG A 43 -7.26 6.07 -4.53
C ARG A 43 -7.81 5.51 -3.22
N ARG A 44 -8.22 4.23 -3.18
CA ARG A 44 -8.71 3.59 -1.94
C ARG A 44 -7.65 3.53 -0.84
N PHE A 45 -6.37 3.34 -1.17
CA PHE A 45 -5.25 3.43 -0.22
C PHE A 45 -5.08 4.85 0.33
N VAL A 46 -5.11 5.88 -0.53
CA VAL A 46 -5.04 7.31 -0.15
C VAL A 46 -6.21 7.71 0.74
N ASP A 47 -7.44 7.33 0.36
CA ASP A 47 -8.70 7.61 1.07
C ASP A 47 -8.81 6.90 2.44
N GLY A 48 -7.86 6.00 2.77
CA GLY A 48 -7.91 5.17 3.98
C GLY A 48 -8.98 4.09 3.96
N ARG A 49 -9.46 3.71 2.76
CA ARG A 49 -10.55 2.76 2.50
C ARG A 49 -10.14 1.56 1.60
N PRO A 50 -9.01 0.88 1.87
CA PRO A 50 -8.64 -0.34 1.14
C PRO A 50 -9.70 -1.43 1.29
N LEU A 51 -9.99 -2.15 0.20
CA LEU A 51 -10.85 -3.34 0.18
C LEU A 51 -10.08 -4.62 0.56
N GLY A 52 -8.75 -4.57 0.64
CA GLY A 52 -7.82 -5.67 0.95
C GLY A 52 -7.93 -6.25 2.37
N ALA A 53 -9.13 -6.68 2.77
CA ALA A 53 -9.43 -7.26 4.07
C ALA A 53 -9.05 -8.76 4.15
N ARG A 54 -7.74 -9.01 4.28
CA ARG A 54 -7.08 -10.31 4.55
C ARG A 54 -7.27 -11.39 3.47
N THR A 55 -6.15 -11.97 3.03
CA THR A 55 -6.14 -13.20 2.21
C THR A 55 -6.75 -14.36 2.99
N LYS A 56 -8.02 -14.68 2.72
CA LYS A 56 -8.69 -15.87 3.27
C LYS A 56 -7.96 -17.13 2.78
N ASP A 57 -7.85 -18.16 3.62
CA ASP A 57 -7.13 -19.40 3.25
C ASP A 57 -7.78 -20.13 2.06
N ALA A 58 -9.05 -19.84 1.76
CA ALA A 58 -9.71 -20.30 0.53
C ALA A 58 -9.09 -19.67 -0.73
N ALA A 59 -8.84 -18.35 -0.73
CA ALA A 59 -8.18 -17.65 -1.83
C ALA A 59 -6.71 -18.08 -1.99
N ARG A 60 -5.99 -18.30 -0.88
CA ARG A 60 -4.62 -18.81 -0.92
C ARG A 60 -4.55 -20.20 -1.55
N ARG A 61 -5.46 -21.11 -1.16
CA ARG A 61 -5.59 -22.45 -1.78
C ARG A 61 -5.97 -22.37 -3.25
N GLN A 62 -6.94 -21.52 -3.62
CA GLN A 62 -7.32 -21.34 -5.03
C GLN A 62 -6.11 -20.97 -5.92
N LEU A 63 -5.20 -20.11 -5.44
CA LEU A 63 -3.95 -19.74 -6.14
C LEU A 63 -2.85 -20.82 -6.14
N VAL A 64 -2.95 -21.82 -5.26
CA VAL A 64 -2.10 -23.02 -5.30
C VAL A 64 -2.64 -23.99 -6.33
N ASP A 65 -3.94 -24.27 -6.29
CA ASP A 65 -4.61 -25.31 -7.06
C ASP A 65 -4.86 -24.89 -8.53
N GLN A 66 -5.14 -23.60 -8.77
CA GLN A 66 -5.50 -23.03 -10.09
C GLN A 66 -4.43 -22.04 -10.63
N GLY A 67 -3.29 -21.93 -9.96
CA GLY A 67 -2.20 -21.02 -10.36
C GLY A 67 -2.55 -19.52 -10.20
N GLN A 68 -1.71 -18.65 -10.79
CA GLN A 68 -1.80 -17.18 -10.68
C GLN A 68 -1.98 -16.53 -12.05
N ALA A 69 -2.79 -15.48 -12.15
CA ALA A 69 -2.88 -14.65 -13.35
C ALA A 69 -2.75 -13.14 -13.01
N PRO A 70 -1.54 -12.64 -12.72
CA PRO A 70 -1.31 -11.23 -12.46
C PRO A 70 -1.66 -10.36 -13.67
N HIS A 71 -2.53 -9.37 -13.47
CA HIS A 71 -2.89 -8.41 -14.51
C HIS A 71 -1.72 -7.46 -14.83
N THR A 72 -0.89 -7.15 -13.83
CA THR A 72 0.21 -6.20 -13.94
C THR A 72 1.52 -6.76 -13.38
N ALA A 73 2.61 -6.52 -14.11
CA ALA A 73 3.96 -6.60 -13.59
C ALA A 73 4.43 -5.20 -13.15
N ILE A 74 4.95 -5.04 -11.93
CA ILE A 74 5.43 -3.75 -11.41
C ILE A 74 6.92 -3.82 -11.13
N ILE A 75 7.69 -2.84 -11.62
CA ILE A 75 9.03 -2.55 -11.11
C ILE A 75 8.91 -1.39 -10.12
N GLY A 76 9.15 -1.66 -8.84
CA GLY A 76 9.21 -0.64 -7.79
C GLY A 76 10.58 -0.56 -7.14
N CYS A 77 10.78 0.44 -6.29
CA CYS A 77 11.99 0.54 -5.48
C CYS A 77 11.96 -0.46 -4.30
N ALA A 78 13.12 -0.95 -3.89
CA ALA A 78 13.29 -1.79 -2.69
C ALA A 78 13.08 -1.03 -1.35
N ASP A 79 12.92 0.29 -1.41
CA ASP A 79 12.64 1.18 -0.28
C ASP A 79 11.48 0.66 0.59
N SER A 80 11.72 0.52 1.90
CA SER A 80 10.79 -0.14 2.82
C SER A 80 9.49 0.61 3.06
N ARG A 81 9.36 1.84 2.51
CA ARG A 81 8.21 2.73 2.71
C ARG A 81 7.14 2.59 1.62
N ALA A 82 7.41 1.80 0.57
CA ALA A 82 6.52 1.60 -0.57
C ALA A 82 6.16 0.11 -0.83
N PRO A 83 5.41 -0.55 0.06
CA PRO A 83 4.90 -1.91 -0.16
C PRO A 83 3.85 -1.93 -1.29
N LEU A 84 4.21 -2.47 -2.46
CA LEU A 84 3.47 -2.26 -3.71
C LEU A 84 2.04 -2.82 -3.69
N GLU A 85 1.85 -4.02 -3.17
CA GLU A 85 0.52 -4.63 -3.02
C GLU A 85 -0.41 -3.81 -2.11
N THR A 86 0.14 -3.12 -1.10
CA THR A 86 -0.63 -2.28 -0.18
C THR A 86 -1.01 -0.93 -0.80
N ILE A 87 -0.07 -0.25 -1.48
CA ILE A 87 -0.33 1.08 -2.06
C ILE A 87 -1.28 1.04 -3.26
N PHE A 88 -1.53 -0.14 -3.84
CA PHE A 88 -2.50 -0.38 -4.91
C PHE A 88 -3.73 -1.19 -4.48
N ASP A 89 -3.89 -1.50 -3.18
CA ASP A 89 -5.03 -2.27 -2.64
C ASP A 89 -5.34 -3.53 -3.48
N ALA A 90 -4.28 -4.33 -3.70
CA ALA A 90 -4.28 -5.48 -4.60
C ALA A 90 -4.44 -6.80 -3.84
N MET A 91 -5.09 -7.78 -4.47
CA MET A 91 -5.18 -9.14 -3.96
C MET A 91 -3.91 -9.92 -4.31
N PRO A 92 -3.53 -10.96 -3.53
CA PRO A 92 -2.61 -11.98 -4.04
C PRO A 92 -3.17 -12.57 -5.32
N GLY A 93 -2.30 -12.87 -6.28
CA GLY A 93 -2.70 -13.13 -7.66
C GLY A 93 -2.49 -11.93 -8.56
N ASP A 94 -2.94 -10.72 -8.18
CA ASP A 94 -3.09 -9.55 -9.06
C ASP A 94 -1.77 -8.97 -9.61
N LEU A 95 -0.73 -8.88 -8.78
CA LEU A 95 0.50 -8.13 -9.09
C LEU A 95 1.75 -9.02 -9.06
N PHE A 96 2.49 -9.06 -10.16
CA PHE A 96 3.82 -9.67 -10.21
C PHE A 96 4.88 -8.60 -9.92
N VAL A 97 5.52 -8.67 -8.75
CA VAL A 97 6.25 -7.53 -8.19
C VAL A 97 7.76 -7.74 -8.23
N LEU A 98 8.46 -6.87 -8.96
CA LEU A 98 9.92 -6.80 -9.06
C LEU A 98 10.43 -5.59 -8.28
N ARG A 99 11.48 -5.75 -7.47
CA ARG A 99 12.02 -4.64 -6.65
C ARG A 99 13.54 -4.69 -6.52
N ASN A 100 14.18 -3.55 -6.75
CA ASN A 100 15.60 -3.26 -6.49
C ASN A 100 15.77 -1.78 -6.10
N ALA A 101 16.94 -1.41 -5.57
CA ALA A 101 17.23 -0.02 -5.19
C ALA A 101 17.22 0.89 -6.43
N GLY A 102 16.32 1.87 -6.44
CA GLY A 102 16.15 2.78 -7.58
C GLY A 102 15.33 2.24 -8.75
N ASN A 103 14.58 1.15 -8.62
CA ASN A 103 13.64 0.65 -9.64
C ASN A 103 14.26 0.50 -11.07
N THR A 104 15.50 0.03 -11.12
CA THR A 104 16.37 0.03 -12.31
C THR A 104 16.31 -1.26 -13.13
N CYS A 105 16.51 -1.15 -14.44
CA CYS A 105 17.00 -2.26 -15.26
C CYS A 105 18.34 -1.85 -15.87
N THR A 106 19.45 -2.47 -15.42
CA THR A 106 20.82 -2.07 -15.78
C THR A 106 21.46 -2.98 -16.84
N HIS A 107 20.99 -4.22 -16.97
CA HIS A 107 21.53 -5.20 -17.92
C HIS A 107 20.41 -5.95 -18.64
N ALA A 108 20.56 -6.13 -19.95
CA ALA A 108 19.55 -6.73 -20.82
C ALA A 108 19.23 -8.18 -20.41
N GLU A 109 20.24 -8.97 -20.05
CA GLU A 109 20.11 -10.39 -19.69
C GLU A 109 19.81 -10.63 -18.19
N GLY A 110 19.69 -9.58 -17.38
CA GLY A 110 19.54 -9.70 -15.93
C GLY A 110 18.16 -10.17 -15.47
N SER A 111 18.08 -10.77 -14.27
CA SER A 111 16.83 -11.30 -13.69
C SER A 111 15.65 -10.34 -13.76
N MET A 112 15.85 -9.02 -13.65
CA MET A 112 14.78 -8.03 -13.69
C MET A 112 14.05 -8.05 -15.05
N VAL A 113 14.79 -8.06 -16.15
CA VAL A 113 14.22 -8.16 -17.51
C VAL A 113 13.60 -9.54 -17.72
N GLY A 114 14.33 -10.62 -17.37
CA GLY A 114 13.83 -11.99 -17.52
C GLY A 114 12.58 -12.29 -16.69
N SER A 115 12.40 -11.58 -15.56
CA SER A 115 11.18 -11.65 -14.73
C SER A 115 9.99 -10.94 -15.37
N LEU A 116 10.20 -9.83 -16.07
CA LEU A 116 9.14 -9.20 -16.87
C LEU A 116 8.76 -10.05 -18.07
N GLU A 117 9.74 -10.62 -18.78
CA GLU A 117 9.51 -11.56 -19.89
C GLU A 117 8.77 -12.83 -19.42
N PHE A 118 9.01 -13.29 -18.18
CA PHE A 118 8.19 -14.31 -17.53
C PHE A 118 6.76 -13.83 -17.26
N ALA A 119 6.58 -12.62 -16.70
CA ALA A 119 5.27 -12.10 -16.37
C ALA A 119 4.37 -11.90 -17.60
N THR A 120 4.89 -11.24 -18.65
CA THR A 120 4.14 -10.99 -19.88
C THR A 120 3.99 -12.25 -20.74
N GLY A 121 5.08 -13.04 -20.90
CA GLY A 121 5.14 -14.18 -21.81
C GLY A 121 4.72 -15.53 -21.23
N LYS A 122 4.66 -15.70 -19.90
CA LYS A 122 4.23 -16.95 -19.23
C LYS A 122 3.06 -16.79 -18.27
N LEU A 123 2.95 -15.67 -17.56
CA LEU A 123 1.82 -15.41 -16.64
C LEU A 123 0.69 -14.57 -17.26
N GLY A 124 0.91 -14.01 -18.46
CA GLY A 124 -0.09 -13.27 -19.21
C GLY A 124 -0.39 -11.86 -18.69
N SER A 125 0.53 -11.24 -17.93
CA SER A 125 0.40 -9.84 -17.52
C SER A 125 0.43 -8.90 -18.73
N ARG A 126 -0.55 -8.00 -18.83
CA ARG A 126 -0.75 -7.12 -19.99
C ARG A 126 -0.37 -5.66 -19.74
N LEU A 127 -0.08 -5.32 -18.48
CA LEU A 127 0.44 -4.01 -18.10
C LEU A 127 1.78 -4.16 -17.37
N ILE A 128 2.76 -3.35 -17.74
CA ILE A 128 3.99 -3.09 -16.99
C ILE A 128 3.87 -1.69 -16.37
N LEU A 129 4.05 -1.57 -15.06
CA LEU A 129 4.17 -0.27 -14.37
C LEU A 129 5.59 -0.09 -13.83
N VAL A 130 6.27 0.97 -14.26
CA VAL A 130 7.55 1.43 -13.67
C VAL A 130 7.24 2.51 -12.65
N LEU A 131 7.46 2.23 -11.37
CA LEU A 131 7.07 3.09 -10.25
C LEU A 131 8.30 3.61 -9.49
N GLY A 132 8.63 4.88 -9.73
CA GLY A 132 9.54 5.64 -8.88
C GLY A 132 8.82 6.17 -7.64
N HIS A 133 9.56 6.81 -6.72
CA HIS A 133 8.97 7.47 -5.56
C HIS A 133 9.76 8.70 -5.10
N THR A 134 9.09 9.62 -4.41
CA THR A 134 9.75 10.79 -3.80
C THR A 134 10.79 10.36 -2.77
N ASN A 135 11.82 11.20 -2.57
CA ASN A 135 12.90 10.98 -1.59
C ASN A 135 13.57 9.59 -1.70
N CYS A 136 13.86 9.15 -2.93
CA CYS A 136 14.49 7.86 -3.22
C CYS A 136 16.00 7.88 -2.92
N GLY A 137 16.42 7.15 -1.88
CA GLY A 137 17.80 7.14 -1.39
C GLY A 137 18.85 6.64 -2.39
N ALA A 138 18.46 5.74 -3.32
CA ALA A 138 19.35 5.28 -4.38
C ALA A 138 19.63 6.38 -5.42
N ILE A 139 18.58 7.12 -5.83
CA ILE A 139 18.68 8.23 -6.77
C ILE A 139 19.41 9.42 -6.15
N ALA A 140 19.15 9.73 -4.87
CA ALA A 140 19.91 10.73 -4.12
C ALA A 140 21.40 10.36 -4.02
N GLY A 141 21.71 9.08 -3.74
CA GLY A 141 23.08 8.58 -3.71
C GLY A 141 23.79 8.68 -5.07
N ALA A 142 23.11 8.35 -6.16
CA ALA A 142 23.66 8.45 -7.52
C ALA A 142 23.87 9.91 -7.95
N THR A 143 22.87 10.77 -7.71
CA THR A 143 22.92 12.21 -7.97
C THR A 143 24.08 12.87 -7.22
N LYS A 144 24.22 12.56 -5.92
CA LYS A 144 25.37 13.02 -5.12
C LYS A 144 26.70 12.52 -5.69
N THR A 145 26.80 11.23 -6.00
CA THR A 145 28.03 10.63 -6.56
C THR A 145 28.42 11.28 -7.88
N TYR A 146 27.46 11.58 -8.76
CA TYR A 146 27.67 12.30 -10.02
C TYR A 146 28.17 13.73 -9.80
N LEU A 147 27.52 14.50 -8.90
CA LEU A 147 27.90 15.89 -8.60
C LEU A 147 29.28 16.00 -7.91
N GLU A 148 29.72 14.98 -7.17
CA GLU A 148 31.03 14.93 -6.52
C GLU A 148 32.15 14.36 -7.43
N ALA A 149 31.81 13.62 -8.50
CA ALA A 149 32.76 12.91 -9.34
C ALA A 149 33.42 13.80 -10.40
N LYS A 150 34.71 14.11 -10.22
CA LYS A 150 35.51 14.86 -11.20
C LYS A 150 36.04 14.01 -12.38
N VAL A 151 36.07 12.68 -12.24
CA VAL A 151 36.52 11.72 -13.26
C VAL A 151 35.78 10.38 -13.02
N PRO A 152 35.35 9.64 -14.07
CA PRO A 152 34.79 8.30 -13.91
C PRO A 152 35.78 7.32 -13.24
N GLN A 153 35.37 6.75 -12.10
CA GLN A 153 36.10 5.70 -11.39
C GLN A 153 35.65 4.31 -11.87
N LYS A 154 36.54 3.32 -11.84
CA LYS A 154 36.15 1.91 -12.07
C LYS A 154 35.43 1.38 -10.83
N ALA A 155 34.26 0.75 -11.00
CA ALA A 155 33.49 0.17 -9.91
C ALA A 155 34.29 -0.89 -9.12
N GLY A 156 34.47 -0.65 -7.81
CA GLY A 156 35.11 -1.56 -6.85
C GLY A 156 34.13 -2.39 -6.02
N SER A 157 32.82 -2.11 -6.09
CA SER A 157 31.76 -2.90 -5.44
C SER A 157 30.48 -2.90 -6.28
N ALA A 158 29.52 -3.77 -5.95
CA ALA A 158 28.24 -3.85 -6.68
C ALA A 158 27.38 -2.58 -6.49
N LEU A 159 27.44 -1.95 -5.31
CA LEU A 159 26.83 -0.64 -5.06
C LEU A 159 27.45 0.44 -5.96
N GLN A 160 28.78 0.48 -6.08
CA GLN A 160 29.42 1.48 -6.95
C GLN A 160 29.02 1.28 -8.42
N GLY A 161 28.84 0.03 -8.88
CA GLY A 161 28.28 -0.27 -10.19
C GLY A 161 26.87 0.28 -10.37
N LEU A 162 25.96 -0.01 -9.45
CA LEU A 162 24.57 0.49 -9.48
C LEU A 162 24.50 2.04 -9.48
N LEU A 163 25.35 2.72 -8.69
CA LEU A 163 25.42 4.18 -8.68
C LEU A 163 26.03 4.76 -9.97
N GLN A 164 26.93 4.02 -10.63
CA GLN A 164 27.51 4.38 -11.92
C GLN A 164 26.51 4.18 -13.07
N ASP A 165 25.72 3.11 -13.07
CA ASP A 165 24.64 2.86 -14.03
C ASP A 165 23.57 3.97 -13.96
N LEU A 166 23.27 4.47 -12.76
CA LEU A 166 22.41 5.63 -12.51
C LEU A 166 23.06 6.99 -12.85
N GLY A 167 24.33 7.04 -13.27
CA GLY A 167 25.02 8.29 -13.60
C GLY A 167 24.36 9.06 -14.75
N ALA A 168 23.88 8.36 -15.78
CA ALA A 168 23.19 8.98 -16.92
C ALA A 168 21.82 9.59 -16.54
N VAL A 169 21.17 9.05 -15.51
CA VAL A 169 19.93 9.61 -14.93
C VAL A 169 20.23 10.92 -14.21
N ALA A 170 21.31 10.97 -13.43
CA ALA A 170 21.75 12.20 -12.76
C ALA A 170 22.17 13.29 -13.77
N GLU A 171 22.90 12.92 -14.81
CA GLU A 171 23.30 13.83 -15.91
C GLU A 171 22.10 14.48 -16.58
N GLN A 172 21.13 13.69 -17.06
CA GLN A 172 19.91 14.23 -17.67
C GLN A 172 19.10 15.08 -16.67
N ALA A 173 19.06 14.70 -15.39
CA ALA A 173 18.37 15.48 -14.37
C ALA A 173 19.00 16.85 -14.10
N VAL A 174 20.32 16.98 -14.16
CA VAL A 174 21.02 18.28 -14.10
C VAL A 174 20.66 19.13 -15.31
N GLN A 175 20.65 18.54 -16.52
CA GLN A 175 20.27 19.24 -17.76
C GLN A 175 18.81 19.71 -17.73
N GLU A 176 17.88 18.91 -17.20
CA GLU A 176 16.46 19.26 -17.05
C GLU A 176 16.14 20.22 -15.89
N ALA A 177 17.02 20.33 -14.89
CA ALA A 177 16.86 21.26 -13.76
C ALA A 177 17.44 22.65 -14.05
N GLY A 178 18.50 22.72 -14.88
CA GLY A 178 19.11 23.97 -15.33
C GLY A 178 20.23 24.52 -14.41
N PRO A 179 20.93 25.57 -14.86
CA PRO A 179 22.09 26.10 -14.14
C PRO A 179 21.69 26.77 -12.82
N GLY A 180 22.36 26.37 -11.73
CA GLY A 180 22.11 26.89 -10.38
C GLY A 180 21.08 26.11 -9.56
N ALA A 181 20.45 25.08 -10.11
CA ALA A 181 19.57 24.19 -9.36
C ALA A 181 20.30 23.48 -8.21
N SER A 182 19.61 23.32 -7.08
CA SER A 182 20.13 22.60 -5.91
C SER A 182 20.19 21.08 -6.12
N ALA A 183 20.99 20.39 -5.31
CA ALA A 183 21.10 18.93 -5.37
C ALA A 183 19.76 18.22 -5.09
N ASP A 184 18.87 18.84 -4.32
CA ASP A 184 17.54 18.32 -4.01
C ASP A 184 16.57 18.49 -5.19
N GLU A 185 16.61 19.63 -5.90
CA GLU A 185 15.84 19.85 -7.13
C GLU A 185 16.28 18.90 -8.25
N VAL A 186 17.60 18.71 -8.41
CA VAL A 186 18.17 17.70 -9.32
C VAL A 186 17.74 16.29 -8.91
N THR A 187 17.76 15.95 -7.61
CA THR A 187 17.33 14.63 -7.11
C THR A 187 15.83 14.39 -7.34
N ALA A 188 14.99 15.38 -7.10
CA ALA A 188 13.55 15.32 -7.36
C ALA A 188 13.26 15.14 -8.86
N ARG A 189 14.03 15.82 -9.72
CA ARG A 189 13.99 15.63 -11.17
C ARG A 189 14.44 14.23 -11.58
N ALA A 190 15.54 13.75 -11.00
CA ALA A 190 16.14 12.45 -11.28
C ALA A 190 15.20 11.27 -11.00
N VAL A 191 14.28 11.38 -10.03
CA VAL A 191 13.23 10.37 -9.82
C VAL A 191 12.35 10.19 -11.06
N LYS A 192 11.91 11.29 -11.70
CA LYS A 192 11.08 11.23 -12.92
C LYS A 192 11.88 10.76 -14.14
N VAL A 193 13.10 11.28 -14.30
CA VAL A 193 14.05 10.85 -15.33
C VAL A 193 14.30 9.35 -15.25
N ASN A 194 14.52 8.81 -14.04
CA ASN A 194 14.77 7.39 -13.81
C ASN A 194 13.61 6.48 -14.25
N VAL A 195 12.36 6.87 -13.97
CA VAL A 195 11.17 6.12 -14.42
C VAL A 195 11.16 6.03 -15.95
N TYR A 196 11.34 7.16 -16.63
CA TYR A 196 11.43 7.19 -18.10
C TYR A 196 12.67 6.47 -18.64
N HIS A 197 13.79 6.50 -17.93
CA HIS A 197 15.02 5.78 -18.29
C HIS A 197 14.80 4.26 -18.25
N THR A 198 14.25 3.71 -17.17
CA THR A 198 13.90 2.27 -17.08
C THR A 198 12.86 1.89 -18.13
N MET A 199 11.84 2.72 -18.41
CA MET A 199 10.90 2.47 -19.50
C MET A 199 11.59 2.42 -20.87
N SER A 200 12.51 3.36 -21.15
CA SER A 200 13.29 3.37 -22.39
C SER A 200 14.25 2.18 -22.49
N PHE A 201 14.89 1.79 -21.38
CA PHE A 201 15.76 0.61 -21.32
C PHE A 201 15.00 -0.66 -21.73
N LEU A 202 13.81 -0.88 -21.17
CA LEU A 202 13.00 -2.07 -21.51
C LEU A 202 12.61 -2.09 -22.99
N LEU A 203 12.14 -0.96 -23.53
CA LEU A 203 11.79 -0.83 -24.95
C LEU A 203 13.01 -0.92 -25.89
N ARG A 204 14.23 -0.62 -25.41
CA ARG A 204 15.48 -0.74 -26.19
C ARG A 204 16.09 -2.15 -26.13
N PHE A 205 16.03 -2.84 -25.00
CA PHE A 205 16.85 -4.03 -24.76
C PHE A 205 16.09 -5.35 -24.59
N SER A 206 14.76 -5.35 -24.38
CA SER A 206 13.94 -6.56 -24.53
C SER A 206 13.13 -6.50 -25.82
N GLU A 207 13.50 -7.32 -26.81
CA GLU A 207 12.74 -7.46 -28.06
C GLU A 207 11.33 -8.00 -27.80
N SER A 208 11.15 -8.94 -26.87
CA SER A 208 9.82 -9.49 -26.56
C SER A 208 8.89 -8.46 -25.94
N ILE A 209 9.40 -7.59 -25.05
CA ILE A 209 8.58 -6.51 -24.47
C ILE A 209 8.32 -5.42 -25.52
N ARG A 210 9.34 -5.01 -26.29
CA ARG A 210 9.18 -4.03 -27.38
C ARG A 210 8.11 -4.45 -28.40
N SER A 211 8.18 -5.67 -28.91
CA SER A 211 7.24 -6.11 -29.95
C SER A 211 5.85 -6.39 -29.39
N ALA A 212 5.72 -6.93 -28.16
CA ALA A 212 4.42 -7.00 -27.50
C ALA A 212 3.77 -5.61 -27.27
N VAL A 213 4.57 -4.57 -27.00
CA VAL A 213 4.09 -3.18 -26.90
C VAL A 213 3.75 -2.59 -28.27
N ARG A 214 4.52 -2.87 -29.33
CA ARG A 214 4.22 -2.46 -30.71
C ARG A 214 2.91 -3.09 -31.22
N GLU A 215 2.66 -4.35 -30.86
CA GLU A 215 1.44 -5.08 -31.19
C GLU A 215 0.22 -4.65 -30.34
N GLY A 216 0.41 -3.76 -29.34
CA GLY A 216 -0.62 -3.36 -28.38
C GLY A 216 -1.02 -4.46 -27.40
N THR A 217 -0.35 -5.62 -27.41
CA THR A 217 -0.67 -6.77 -26.54
C THR A 217 -0.06 -6.63 -25.14
N VAL A 218 0.80 -5.65 -24.90
CA VAL A 218 1.26 -5.19 -23.59
C VAL A 218 1.30 -3.65 -23.61
N GLN A 219 1.04 -2.98 -22.48
CA GLN A 219 1.41 -1.57 -22.31
C GLN A 219 2.48 -1.40 -21.24
N ILE A 220 3.28 -0.35 -21.37
CA ILE A 220 4.16 0.14 -20.31
C ILE A 220 3.70 1.54 -19.87
N GLN A 221 3.60 1.74 -18.56
CA GLN A 221 3.16 2.98 -17.92
C GLN A 221 4.20 3.40 -16.88
N GLY A 222 4.40 4.70 -16.70
CA GLY A 222 5.23 5.27 -15.64
C GLY A 222 4.39 5.82 -14.49
N GLY A 223 4.96 5.86 -13.29
CA GLY A 223 4.36 6.55 -12.15
C GLY A 223 5.38 7.01 -11.11
N ILE A 224 4.97 7.96 -10.28
CA ILE A 224 5.72 8.41 -9.09
C ILE A 224 4.82 8.30 -7.87
N TYR A 225 5.17 7.42 -6.94
CA TYR A 225 4.55 7.34 -5.63
C TYR A 225 5.07 8.45 -4.72
N ASN A 226 4.20 9.34 -4.25
CA ASN A 226 4.57 10.30 -3.21
C ASN A 226 4.49 9.61 -1.83
N LEU A 227 5.64 9.49 -1.15
CA LEU A 227 5.77 8.84 0.15
C LEU A 227 4.90 9.49 1.25
N GLU A 228 4.67 10.80 1.18
CA GLU A 228 3.95 11.57 2.19
C GLU A 228 2.43 11.42 2.02
N THR A 229 1.91 11.83 0.86
CA THR A 229 0.46 11.76 0.59
C THR A 229 -0.03 10.32 0.43
N GLY A 230 0.82 9.43 -0.11
CA GLY A 230 0.46 8.07 -0.53
C GLY A 230 -0.13 8.00 -1.95
N SER A 231 -0.20 9.11 -2.69
CA SER A 231 -0.76 9.16 -4.04
C SER A 231 0.28 8.81 -5.11
N VAL A 232 -0.11 8.04 -6.11
CA VAL A 232 0.68 7.84 -7.33
C VAL A 232 0.29 8.87 -8.38
N ASP A 233 1.23 9.72 -8.78
CA ASP A 233 1.15 10.47 -10.04
C ASP A 233 1.40 9.49 -11.20
N PHE A 234 0.41 9.29 -12.07
CA PHE A 234 0.50 8.37 -13.20
C PHE A 234 0.97 9.12 -14.44
N LEU A 235 2.27 9.02 -14.73
CA LEU A 235 2.97 9.74 -15.80
C LEU A 235 2.51 9.37 -17.22
N GLY A 236 1.74 8.29 -17.38
CA GLY A 236 1.30 7.77 -18.66
C GLY A 236 2.33 6.85 -19.33
N ALA A 237 2.17 6.64 -20.64
CA ALA A 237 3.23 6.08 -21.47
C ALA A 237 4.48 6.98 -21.46
N LEU A 238 5.63 6.43 -21.86
CA LEU A 238 6.85 7.24 -22.02
C LEU A 238 6.60 8.29 -23.12
N PRO A 239 6.91 9.60 -22.94
CA PRO A 239 6.58 10.62 -23.94
C PRO A 239 7.19 10.36 -25.34
N THR A 240 8.37 9.73 -25.39
CA THR A 240 9.02 9.28 -26.62
C THR A 240 8.71 7.81 -26.95
N GLN A 241 7.56 7.26 -26.51
CA GLN A 241 7.25 5.83 -26.73
C GLN A 241 6.96 5.53 -28.20
N THR A 242 6.10 6.31 -28.85
CA THR A 242 5.85 6.19 -30.30
C THR A 242 7.16 6.31 -31.08
N GLU A 243 8.00 7.28 -30.70
CA GLU A 243 9.37 7.37 -31.23
C GLU A 243 10.21 6.10 -31.01
N LEU A 244 10.21 5.49 -29.83
CA LEU A 244 10.99 4.28 -29.57
C LEU A 244 10.41 3.01 -30.22
N LEU A 245 9.20 3.09 -30.78
CA LEU A 245 8.55 2.00 -31.53
C LEU A 245 8.71 2.17 -33.06
N ASP A 246 8.69 3.43 -33.54
CA ASP A 246 8.53 3.81 -34.95
C ASP A 246 9.70 4.62 -35.56
N SER A 247 10.71 5.02 -34.75
CA SER A 247 11.72 6.05 -35.09
C SER A 247 13.12 5.69 -34.51
N THR A 248 14.24 6.43 -34.64
CA THR A 248 14.63 7.67 -35.35
C THR A 248 13.79 8.96 -35.13
N MET A 249 13.84 9.48 -33.89
CA MET A 249 13.04 10.53 -33.17
C MET A 249 12.54 11.77 -33.98
N ALA A 250 11.39 12.43 -33.67
CA ALA A 250 11.12 13.42 -32.55
C ALA A 250 9.61 13.90 -32.47
N ILE A 251 9.18 15.01 -31.77
CA ILE A 251 8.49 15.08 -30.43
C ILE A 251 7.13 15.96 -30.45
N PRO A 252 6.51 16.64 -29.41
CA PRO A 252 5.04 17.00 -29.29
C PRO A 252 4.74 18.56 -29.30
N PRO A 253 3.76 19.26 -28.61
CA PRO A 253 2.59 18.95 -27.71
C PRO A 253 1.31 19.90 -27.82
N SER A 254 0.45 19.99 -26.76
CA SER A 254 -0.41 21.15 -26.27
C SER A 254 -1.91 21.30 -26.71
N MET A 255 -2.87 22.04 -26.05
CA MET A 255 -3.15 22.55 -24.65
C MET A 255 -4.56 23.26 -24.44
N VAL A 256 -5.07 23.34 -23.18
CA VAL A 256 -5.80 24.49 -22.46
C VAL A 256 -7.27 24.91 -22.83
N GLU A 257 -8.33 24.83 -21.96
CA GLU A 257 -8.95 25.69 -20.86
C GLU A 257 -9.96 26.83 -21.30
N ALA A 258 -10.93 27.45 -20.54
CA ALA A 258 -11.74 27.23 -19.28
C ALA A 258 -12.88 28.33 -19.11
N GLY A 259 -13.75 28.32 -18.04
CA GLY A 259 -14.73 29.43 -17.71
C GLY A 259 -15.85 29.14 -16.65
N GLU A 260 -16.32 30.13 -15.83
CA GLU A 260 -16.96 29.87 -14.50
C GLU A 260 -17.85 30.99 -13.79
N ALA A 261 -18.79 30.68 -12.83
CA ALA A 261 -19.60 31.62 -11.96
C ALA A 261 -20.43 31.06 -10.73
N ARG A 262 -20.15 31.51 -9.47
CA ARG A 262 -20.85 31.45 -8.11
C ARG A 262 -19.75 31.35 -7.02
N GLY A 263 -19.66 32.28 -6.07
CA GLY A 263 -18.30 32.78 -5.79
C GLY A 263 -17.77 33.34 -7.12
N LYS A 264 -16.52 33.06 -7.52
CA LYS A 264 -16.15 33.23 -8.94
C LYS A 264 -16.64 32.09 -9.85
N HIS A 265 -17.14 30.97 -9.33
CA HIS A 265 -17.07 29.69 -10.04
C HIS A 265 -18.32 28.79 -10.12
N GLY A 266 -19.00 28.54 -9.00
CA GLY A 266 -20.16 27.67 -8.97
C GLY A 266 -20.66 27.26 -7.57
N VAL A 267 -19.75 27.28 -6.60
CA VAL A 267 -19.73 26.47 -5.37
C VAL A 267 -18.63 27.01 -4.46
N ARG A 268 -18.60 26.63 -3.18
CA ARG A 268 -17.50 27.01 -2.27
C ARG A 268 -16.24 26.18 -2.55
N THR A 269 -15.12 26.87 -2.73
CA THR A 269 -13.81 26.32 -3.08
C THR A 269 -12.73 26.77 -2.10
N GLY A 270 -11.55 26.15 -2.12
CA GLY A 270 -10.40 26.53 -1.27
C GLY A 270 -9.86 27.95 -1.51
N ALA A 271 -10.36 28.68 -2.52
CA ALA A 271 -10.12 30.11 -2.71
C ALA A 271 -11.06 31.02 -1.88
N ASP A 272 -12.13 30.47 -1.31
CA ASP A 272 -13.12 31.20 -0.49
C ASP A 272 -12.72 31.21 1.00
N SER A 273 -12.93 32.34 1.68
CA SER A 273 -12.58 32.49 3.09
C SER A 273 -13.34 31.50 3.99
N ALA A 274 -12.65 30.98 5.01
CA ALA A 274 -13.23 30.08 6.03
C ALA A 274 -14.42 30.73 6.76
N VAL A 275 -15.41 29.92 7.13
CA VAL A 275 -16.65 30.39 7.75
C VAL A 275 -16.56 30.26 9.28
N PRO A 276 -16.80 31.32 10.07
CA PRO A 276 -16.84 31.23 11.53
C PRO A 276 -17.95 30.28 12.01
N LYS A 277 -17.70 29.56 13.11
CA LYS A 277 -18.59 28.50 13.63
C LYS A 277 -20.05 28.94 13.84
N ASP A 278 -20.27 30.13 14.38
CA ASP A 278 -21.60 30.69 14.62
C ASP A 278 -22.32 31.12 13.33
N VAL A 279 -21.57 31.41 12.27
CA VAL A 279 -22.10 31.66 10.92
C VAL A 279 -22.42 30.34 10.24
N ALA A 280 -21.55 29.34 10.33
CA ALA A 280 -21.80 27.99 9.81
C ALA A 280 -23.05 27.34 10.45
N LEU A 281 -23.27 27.54 11.75
CA LEU A 281 -24.48 27.07 12.44
C LEU A 281 -25.74 27.81 11.97
N LYS A 282 -25.65 29.12 11.70
CA LYS A 282 -26.75 29.91 11.10
C LYS A 282 -27.04 29.47 9.66
N MET A 283 -26.01 29.15 8.86
CA MET A 283 -26.17 28.62 7.50
C MET A 283 -26.92 27.28 7.52
N LEU A 284 -26.52 26.33 8.36
CA LEU A 284 -27.24 25.06 8.51
C LEU A 284 -28.69 25.26 8.95
N LYS A 285 -28.95 26.11 9.96
CA LYS A 285 -30.32 26.39 10.43
C LYS A 285 -31.19 27.04 9.35
N ALA A 286 -30.66 28.05 8.66
CA ALA A 286 -31.40 28.72 7.57
C ALA A 286 -31.60 27.81 6.35
N GLY A 287 -30.65 26.94 6.04
CA GLY A 287 -30.76 25.95 4.98
C GLY A 287 -31.79 24.88 5.26
N ASN A 288 -31.82 24.35 6.49
CA ASN A 288 -32.84 23.39 6.89
C ASN A 288 -34.24 24.02 6.97
N GLU A 289 -34.37 25.28 7.40
CA GLU A 289 -35.66 25.98 7.36
C GLU A 289 -36.18 26.12 5.92
N ARG A 290 -35.30 26.45 4.95
CA ARG A 290 -35.65 26.50 3.53
C ARG A 290 -36.07 25.13 2.98
N PHE A 291 -35.35 24.07 3.33
CA PHE A 291 -35.70 22.70 2.95
C PHE A 291 -37.06 22.28 3.54
N ALA A 292 -37.27 22.45 4.85
CA ALA A 292 -38.49 22.08 5.55
C ALA A 292 -39.72 22.92 5.13
N ALA A 293 -39.51 24.16 4.68
CA ALA A 293 -40.55 25.01 4.10
C ALA A 293 -40.82 24.73 2.61
N GLY A 294 -40.11 23.79 1.97
CA GLY A 294 -40.26 23.46 0.56
C GLY A 294 -39.72 24.52 -0.41
N ALA A 295 -38.83 25.40 0.05
CA ALA A 295 -38.26 26.51 -0.70
C ALA A 295 -36.71 26.47 -0.80
N PRO A 296 -36.10 25.38 -1.30
CA PRO A 296 -34.66 25.29 -1.49
C PRO A 296 -34.14 26.29 -2.54
N THR A 297 -32.89 26.70 -2.37
CA THR A 297 -32.14 27.64 -3.25
C THR A 297 -30.90 27.00 -3.89
N ALA A 298 -30.53 25.80 -3.44
CA ALA A 298 -29.58 24.95 -4.14
C ALA A 298 -30.12 24.58 -5.53
N THR A 299 -29.23 24.51 -6.52
CA THR A 299 -29.57 24.27 -7.93
C THR A 299 -28.84 23.04 -8.45
N GLN A 300 -29.27 22.51 -9.59
CA GLN A 300 -28.51 21.46 -10.28
C GLN A 300 -27.08 21.91 -10.57
N THR A 301 -26.13 20.96 -10.44
CA THR A 301 -24.70 21.25 -10.51
C THR A 301 -24.23 21.34 -11.96
N SER A 302 -23.72 22.51 -12.36
CA SER A 302 -23.24 22.79 -13.72
C SER A 302 -21.86 22.19 -14.00
N GLY A 303 -21.43 22.22 -15.27
CA GLY A 303 -20.05 21.89 -15.65
C GLY A 303 -19.00 22.77 -14.96
N PRO A 304 -19.11 24.11 -15.04
CA PRO A 304 -18.31 25.07 -14.29
C PRO A 304 -18.20 24.78 -12.79
N MET A 305 -19.31 24.45 -12.12
CA MET A 305 -19.32 24.09 -10.70
C MET A 305 -18.39 22.92 -10.37
N ARG A 306 -18.35 21.89 -11.23
CA ARG A 306 -17.45 20.75 -11.04
C ARG A 306 -15.99 21.11 -11.29
N LYS A 307 -15.71 21.96 -12.28
CA LYS A 307 -14.34 22.37 -12.62
C LYS A 307 -13.70 23.22 -11.51
N ALA A 308 -14.47 24.15 -10.94
CA ALA A 308 -14.10 24.93 -9.77
C ALA A 308 -13.54 24.09 -8.61
N LEU A 309 -14.26 23.03 -8.23
CA LEU A 309 -13.87 22.14 -7.13
C LEU A 309 -12.64 21.29 -7.45
N VAL A 310 -12.37 21.03 -8.74
CA VAL A 310 -11.16 20.33 -9.19
C VAL A 310 -9.95 21.25 -9.19
N GLN A 311 -10.10 22.53 -9.58
CA GLN A 311 -8.98 23.47 -9.71
C GLN A 311 -8.64 24.19 -8.40
N CYS A 312 -9.64 24.54 -7.61
CA CYS A 312 -9.49 25.33 -6.38
C CYS A 312 -9.78 24.51 -5.10
N GLY A 313 -10.08 23.21 -5.20
CA GLY A 313 -10.48 22.38 -4.06
C GLY A 313 -11.85 22.75 -3.47
N GLN A 314 -12.19 22.21 -2.30
CA GLN A 314 -13.44 22.49 -1.56
C GLN A 314 -13.18 23.34 -0.30
N ALA A 315 -14.14 24.16 0.12
CA ALA A 315 -14.10 24.88 1.40
C ALA A 315 -15.41 24.74 2.21
N PRO A 316 -15.66 23.55 2.78
CA PRO A 316 -16.85 23.29 3.57
C PRO A 316 -16.90 24.17 4.83
N HIS A 317 -18.08 24.69 5.15
CA HIS A 317 -18.30 25.48 6.36
C HIS A 317 -18.56 24.59 7.59
N SER A 318 -19.15 23.41 7.37
CA SER A 318 -19.49 22.44 8.41
C SER A 318 -19.15 21.02 7.98
N ALA A 319 -18.64 20.22 8.93
CA ALA A 319 -18.65 18.77 8.82
C ALA A 319 -19.93 18.22 9.44
N ILE A 320 -20.56 17.23 8.81
CA ILE A 320 -21.77 16.56 9.31
C ILE A 320 -21.48 15.07 9.48
N LEU A 321 -21.63 14.52 10.68
CA LEU A 321 -21.64 13.08 10.93
C LEU A 321 -23.10 12.61 11.03
N GLY A 322 -23.64 12.10 9.92
CA GLY A 322 -25.02 11.63 9.82
C GLY A 322 -25.15 10.10 9.77
N CYS A 323 -26.37 9.59 9.87
CA CYS A 323 -26.62 8.17 9.63
C CYS A 323 -26.55 7.86 8.12
N ALA A 324 -26.19 6.63 7.73
CA ALA A 324 -26.20 6.11 6.36
C ALA A 324 -27.61 5.89 5.75
N ASP A 325 -28.67 6.35 6.42
CA ASP A 325 -30.06 6.18 6.01
C ASP A 325 -30.36 6.75 4.60
N SER A 326 -30.89 5.90 3.73
CA SER A 326 -31.08 6.24 2.31
C SER A 326 -32.25 7.20 2.03
N ARG A 327 -33.11 7.51 3.01
CA ARG A 327 -34.37 8.23 2.78
C ARG A 327 -34.17 9.68 2.31
N VAL A 328 -33.12 10.37 2.77
CA VAL A 328 -32.80 11.75 2.34
C VAL A 328 -31.27 11.99 2.30
N PRO A 329 -30.73 12.71 1.30
CA PRO A 329 -29.35 13.21 1.30
C PRO A 329 -29.17 14.40 2.26
N VAL A 330 -28.07 14.41 3.02
CA VAL A 330 -27.79 15.43 4.06
C VAL A 330 -27.64 16.84 3.45
N ASP A 331 -27.01 16.93 2.27
CA ASP A 331 -26.84 18.18 1.53
C ASP A 331 -28.19 18.80 1.13
N THR A 332 -29.17 17.96 0.79
CA THR A 332 -30.55 18.40 0.54
C THR A 332 -31.24 18.88 1.82
N VAL A 333 -31.06 18.18 2.95
CA VAL A 333 -31.63 18.55 4.27
C VAL A 333 -31.20 19.94 4.73
N PHE A 334 -30.03 20.42 4.28
CA PHE A 334 -29.48 21.74 4.62
C PHE A 334 -29.45 22.73 3.45
N ASP A 335 -30.11 22.44 2.32
CA ASP A 335 -30.13 23.29 1.12
C ASP A 335 -28.73 23.77 0.69
N ALA A 336 -27.76 22.85 0.66
CA ALA A 336 -26.36 23.11 0.42
C ALA A 336 -25.90 22.68 -0.99
N MET A 337 -24.94 23.41 -1.57
CA MET A 337 -24.27 23.01 -2.81
C MET A 337 -23.03 22.12 -2.55
N PRO A 338 -22.54 21.38 -3.56
CA PRO A 338 -21.32 20.60 -3.42
C PRO A 338 -20.12 21.46 -2.98
N GLY A 339 -19.34 20.95 -2.03
CA GLY A 339 -18.20 21.66 -1.44
C GLY A 339 -18.54 22.57 -0.24
N GLU A 340 -19.83 22.81 0.06
CA GLU A 340 -20.25 23.60 1.23
C GLU A 340 -20.33 22.78 2.53
N LEU A 341 -20.65 21.49 2.42
CA LEU A 341 -20.64 20.52 3.52
C LEU A 341 -19.57 19.45 3.32
N PHE A 342 -19.13 18.88 4.44
CA PHE A 342 -18.31 17.67 4.46
C PHE A 342 -19.08 16.57 5.19
N VAL A 343 -19.80 15.75 4.43
CA VAL A 343 -20.75 14.76 4.97
C VAL A 343 -20.09 13.39 5.14
N LEU A 344 -20.12 12.88 6.37
CA LEU A 344 -19.73 11.52 6.75
C LEU A 344 -20.99 10.74 7.15
N ARG A 345 -21.07 9.47 6.72
CA ARG A 345 -22.25 8.63 6.98
C ARG A 345 -21.87 7.18 7.31
N ASN A 346 -22.39 6.66 8.41
CA ASN A 346 -22.36 5.25 8.84
C ASN A 346 -23.71 4.84 9.44
N ALA A 347 -23.98 3.55 9.54
CA ALA A 347 -25.22 3.05 10.13
C ALA A 347 -25.27 3.41 11.62
N GLY A 348 -26.17 4.34 11.98
CA GLY A 348 -26.28 4.86 13.35
C GLY A 348 -25.37 6.06 13.68
N ASN A 349 -24.82 6.81 12.71
CA ASN A 349 -24.10 8.07 12.95
C ASN A 349 -22.97 8.01 14.01
N THR A 350 -22.33 6.85 14.18
CA THR A 350 -21.47 6.52 15.31
C THR A 350 -20.06 7.09 15.21
N CYS A 351 -19.39 7.19 16.36
CA CYS A 351 -17.93 7.15 16.44
C CYS A 351 -17.52 6.01 17.39
N THR A 352 -16.94 4.93 16.84
CA THR A 352 -16.48 3.77 17.62
C THR A 352 -15.00 3.44 17.36
N HIS A 353 -14.42 2.57 18.19
CA HIS A 353 -13.02 2.13 18.07
C HIS A 353 -12.66 1.44 16.73
N ALA A 354 -13.64 0.96 15.96
CA ALA A 354 -13.42 0.41 14.62
C ALA A 354 -13.33 1.49 13.52
N GLU A 355 -13.79 2.71 13.81
CA GLU A 355 -14.16 3.73 12.84
C GLU A 355 -13.22 4.95 12.86
N GLY A 356 -11.91 4.72 13.01
CA GLY A 356 -10.90 5.78 12.93
C GLY A 356 -10.93 6.58 11.62
N SER A 357 -11.60 6.06 10.57
CA SER A 357 -11.92 6.79 9.35
C SER A 357 -12.89 7.96 9.57
N MET A 358 -13.85 7.86 10.50
CA MET A 358 -14.77 8.98 10.81
C MET A 358 -14.05 10.06 11.60
N VAL A 359 -13.35 9.68 12.68
CA VAL A 359 -12.58 10.62 13.51
C VAL A 359 -11.52 11.34 12.67
N GLY A 360 -10.69 10.59 11.93
CA GLY A 360 -9.65 11.16 11.07
C GLY A 360 -10.20 12.03 9.91
N SER A 361 -11.40 11.74 9.41
CA SER A 361 -12.05 12.61 8.41
C SER A 361 -12.59 13.91 9.02
N LEU A 362 -13.04 13.89 10.28
CA LEU A 362 -13.42 15.10 11.02
C LEU A 362 -12.18 15.94 11.39
N GLU A 363 -11.07 15.31 11.79
CA GLU A 363 -9.77 15.97 12.00
C GLU A 363 -9.24 16.60 10.70
N PHE A 364 -9.32 15.89 9.57
CA PHE A 364 -8.98 16.43 8.26
C PHE A 364 -9.87 17.63 7.89
N CYS A 365 -11.19 17.52 8.06
CA CYS A 365 -12.09 18.61 7.71
C CYS A 365 -11.92 19.86 8.58
N THR A 366 -11.68 19.69 9.88
CA THR A 366 -11.52 20.81 10.81
C THR A 366 -10.11 21.41 10.77
N GLY A 367 -9.07 20.57 10.62
CA GLY A 367 -7.66 20.99 10.63
C GLY A 367 -7.04 21.32 9.26
N LYS A 368 -7.44 20.64 8.17
CA LYS A 368 -6.90 20.88 6.81
C LYS A 368 -7.87 21.67 5.92
N LEU A 369 -9.17 21.37 5.95
CA LEU A 369 -10.19 22.15 5.22
C LEU A 369 -10.74 23.36 6.00
N GLY A 370 -10.40 23.47 7.30
CA GLY A 370 -10.71 24.64 8.12
C GLY A 370 -12.19 24.81 8.50
N SER A 371 -13.05 23.78 8.38
CA SER A 371 -14.43 23.84 8.87
C SER A 371 -14.45 24.07 10.39
N ARG A 372 -15.22 25.07 10.84
CA ARG A 372 -15.26 25.46 12.27
C ARG A 372 -16.47 24.93 13.03
N LEU A 373 -17.25 24.04 12.43
CA LEU A 373 -18.40 23.39 13.05
C LEU A 373 -18.46 21.91 12.68
N ILE A 374 -18.67 21.05 13.68
CA ILE A 374 -19.14 19.66 13.50
C ILE A 374 -20.61 19.59 13.96
N LEU A 375 -21.48 18.99 13.16
CA LEU A 375 -22.82 18.57 13.56
C LEU A 375 -22.90 17.03 13.58
N VAL A 376 -23.17 16.43 14.74
CA VAL A 376 -23.53 15.01 14.84
C VAL A 376 -25.05 14.89 14.73
N LEU A 377 -25.52 14.21 13.68
CA LEU A 377 -26.91 14.24 13.24
C LEU A 377 -27.52 12.83 13.27
N GLY A 378 -28.24 12.54 14.36
CA GLY A 378 -29.19 11.43 14.43
C GLY A 378 -30.45 11.71 13.63
N HIS A 379 -31.38 10.75 13.57
CA HIS A 379 -32.69 10.96 12.94
C HIS A 379 -33.77 10.05 13.52
N THR A 380 -35.03 10.46 13.40
CA THR A 380 -36.18 9.63 13.81
C THR A 380 -36.17 8.28 13.10
N LYS A 381 -36.65 7.23 13.77
CA LYS A 381 -36.79 5.86 13.23
C LYS A 381 -35.49 5.33 12.60
N CYS A 382 -34.37 5.49 13.31
CA CYS A 382 -33.06 4.99 12.89
C CYS A 382 -32.97 3.46 12.99
N GLY A 383 -32.84 2.77 11.85
CA GLY A 383 -32.82 1.30 11.80
C GLY A 383 -31.66 0.65 12.57
N ALA A 384 -30.49 1.31 12.63
CA ALA A 384 -29.35 0.81 13.40
C ALA A 384 -29.61 0.86 14.92
N ILE A 385 -30.18 1.96 15.41
CA ILE A 385 -30.53 2.11 16.83
C ILE A 385 -31.69 1.20 17.22
N ALA A 386 -32.71 1.05 16.36
CA ALA A 386 -33.79 0.10 16.56
C ALA A 386 -33.30 -1.36 16.63
N GLY A 387 -32.37 -1.75 15.74
CA GLY A 387 -31.74 -3.07 15.78
C GLY A 387 -30.87 -3.28 17.02
N ALA A 388 -30.16 -2.25 17.48
CA ALA A 388 -29.32 -2.32 18.68
C ALA A 388 -30.14 -2.46 19.97
N THR A 389 -31.25 -1.71 20.10
CA THR A 389 -32.16 -1.82 21.25
C THR A 389 -32.89 -3.17 21.27
N GLN A 390 -33.28 -3.71 20.11
CA GLN A 390 -33.77 -5.10 20.00
C GLN A 390 -32.70 -6.13 20.40
N THR A 391 -31.45 -5.96 19.95
CA THR A 391 -30.32 -6.86 20.27
C THR A 391 -30.00 -6.86 21.76
N PHE A 392 -30.08 -5.68 22.40
CA PHE A 392 -29.93 -5.50 23.84
C PHE A 392 -31.05 -6.21 24.62
N GLN A 393 -32.32 -5.97 24.26
CA GLN A 393 -33.48 -6.64 24.88
C GLN A 393 -33.45 -8.16 24.72
N ALA A 394 -32.84 -8.68 23.65
CA ALA A 394 -32.69 -10.11 23.40
C ALA A 394 -31.57 -10.79 24.21
N GLY A 395 -30.80 -10.06 25.03
CA GLY A 395 -29.78 -10.65 25.92
C GLY A 395 -28.56 -11.23 25.19
N GLY A 396 -28.16 -10.62 24.06
CA GLY A 396 -27.17 -11.17 23.12
C GLY A 396 -25.69 -11.12 23.55
N GLU A 397 -25.29 -11.85 24.59
CA GLU A 397 -23.87 -12.01 24.99
C GLU A 397 -23.06 -12.99 24.11
N LYS A 398 -23.55 -13.34 22.91
CA LYS A 398 -22.79 -14.19 21.97
C LYS A 398 -21.76 -13.37 21.19
N ALA A 399 -20.65 -14.00 20.83
CA ALA A 399 -19.73 -13.41 19.86
C ALA A 399 -20.43 -13.22 18.49
N PRO A 400 -20.24 -12.08 17.80
CA PRO A 400 -20.98 -11.77 16.58
C PRO A 400 -20.49 -12.62 15.40
N GLY A 401 -21.42 -13.24 14.68
CA GLY A 401 -21.12 -14.03 13.47
C GLY A 401 -20.91 -13.15 12.22
N SER A 402 -21.33 -11.90 12.27
CA SER A 402 -21.33 -10.95 11.15
C SER A 402 -20.94 -9.53 11.59
N ALA A 403 -20.53 -8.71 10.63
CA ALA A 403 -20.24 -7.29 10.88
C ALA A 403 -21.46 -6.47 11.33
N LEU A 404 -22.67 -6.88 10.91
CA LEU A 404 -23.92 -6.25 11.36
C LEU A 404 -24.17 -6.54 12.84
N GLU A 405 -24.10 -7.80 13.27
CA GLU A 405 -24.24 -8.16 14.69
C GLU A 405 -23.18 -7.46 15.55
N GLY A 406 -21.94 -7.35 15.06
CA GLY A 406 -20.88 -6.61 15.75
C GLY A 406 -21.17 -5.12 15.91
N LEU A 407 -21.81 -4.48 14.92
CA LEU A 407 -22.25 -3.08 15.03
C LEU A 407 -23.41 -2.94 16.03
N LEU A 408 -24.44 -3.80 15.93
CA LEU A 408 -25.61 -3.73 16.82
C LEU A 408 -25.23 -4.05 18.29
N GLN A 409 -24.27 -4.96 18.49
CA GLN A 409 -23.69 -5.27 19.80
C GLN A 409 -22.81 -4.12 20.30
N GLY A 410 -22.02 -3.46 19.43
CA GLY A 410 -21.28 -2.24 19.80
C GLY A 410 -22.21 -1.09 20.25
N LEU A 411 -23.34 -0.93 19.57
CA LEU A 411 -24.41 0.02 19.93
C LEU A 411 -25.24 -0.41 21.15
N SER A 412 -25.10 -1.63 21.66
CA SER A 412 -25.88 -2.10 22.83
C SER A 412 -25.57 -1.31 24.11
N VAL A 413 -24.38 -0.68 24.21
CA VAL A 413 -24.03 0.23 25.31
C VAL A 413 -24.96 1.44 25.35
N VAL A 414 -25.26 2.02 24.18
CA VAL A 414 -26.20 3.14 24.05
C VAL A 414 -27.63 2.71 24.34
N ALA A 415 -28.03 1.50 23.89
CA ALA A 415 -29.33 0.94 24.21
C ALA A 415 -29.51 0.69 25.71
N LYS A 416 -28.44 0.26 26.40
CA LYS A 416 -28.40 0.10 27.85
C LYS A 416 -28.52 1.45 28.56
N GLU A 417 -27.67 2.42 28.23
CA GLU A 417 -27.68 3.78 28.79
C GLU A 417 -29.07 4.43 28.67
N ALA A 418 -29.70 4.32 27.49
CA ALA A 418 -31.07 4.79 27.27
C ALA A 418 -32.14 4.03 28.07
N SER A 419 -31.95 2.73 28.32
CA SER A 419 -32.86 1.94 29.16
C SER A 419 -32.69 2.21 30.66
N GLU A 420 -31.49 2.61 31.08
CA GLU A 420 -31.19 3.04 32.46
C GLU A 420 -31.74 4.45 32.72
N GLU A 421 -31.70 5.36 31.73
CA GLU A 421 -32.31 6.70 31.83
C GLU A 421 -33.85 6.70 31.79
N LEU A 422 -34.49 5.82 31.00
CA LEU A 422 -35.96 5.72 30.93
C LEU A 422 -36.57 4.88 32.05
N GLY A 423 -35.82 3.95 32.63
CA GLY A 423 -36.31 3.02 33.65
C GLY A 423 -37.12 1.83 33.08
N PRO A 424 -37.59 0.93 33.96
CA PRO A 424 -38.23 -0.32 33.55
C PRO A 424 -39.64 -0.10 32.99
N GLY A 425 -39.91 -0.70 31.83
CA GLY A 425 -41.24 -0.73 31.21
C GLY A 425 -41.44 0.19 29.99
N ALA A 426 -40.43 0.96 29.60
CA ALA A 426 -40.47 1.77 28.38
C ALA A 426 -40.75 0.93 27.12
N LEU A 427 -41.55 1.44 26.20
CA LEU A 427 -41.87 0.78 24.94
C LEU A 427 -40.68 0.81 23.99
N GLN A 428 -40.60 -0.19 23.09
CA GLN A 428 -39.46 -0.32 22.16
C GLN A 428 -39.30 0.88 21.21
N GLU A 429 -40.38 1.59 20.84
CA GLU A 429 -40.27 2.81 20.03
C GLU A 429 -39.75 4.00 20.86
N GLU A 430 -40.16 4.11 22.13
CA GLU A 430 -39.68 5.13 23.07
C GLU A 430 -38.19 4.93 23.38
N LEU A 431 -37.79 3.67 23.65
CA LEU A 431 -36.39 3.29 23.87
C LEU A 431 -35.53 3.57 22.64
N ALA A 432 -35.99 3.24 21.43
CA ALA A 432 -35.25 3.53 20.20
C ALA A 432 -35.16 5.04 19.89
N ALA A 433 -36.19 5.81 20.20
CA ALA A 433 -36.17 7.27 20.05
C ALA A 433 -35.18 7.92 21.04
N HIS A 434 -35.23 7.52 22.32
CA HIS A 434 -34.32 8.05 23.34
C HIS A 434 -32.87 7.60 23.12
N ALA A 435 -32.65 6.33 22.78
CA ALA A 435 -31.32 5.82 22.39
C ALA A 435 -30.74 6.55 21.18
N THR A 436 -31.55 7.10 20.28
CA THR A 436 -31.05 7.94 19.17
C THR A 436 -30.46 9.26 19.69
N LYS A 437 -31.04 9.85 20.74
CA LYS A 437 -30.52 11.06 21.41
C LYS A 437 -29.25 10.76 22.21
N VAL A 438 -29.26 9.68 23.00
CA VAL A 438 -28.09 9.19 23.75
C VAL A 438 -26.92 8.92 22.79
N ASN A 439 -27.18 8.26 21.65
CA ASN A 439 -26.17 7.97 20.62
C ASN A 439 -25.46 9.22 20.06
N VAL A 440 -26.21 10.30 19.83
CA VAL A 440 -25.64 11.57 19.32
C VAL A 440 -24.65 12.14 20.35
N PHE A 441 -25.04 12.22 21.63
CA PHE A 441 -24.14 12.67 22.68
C PHE A 441 -22.97 11.71 22.92
N SER A 442 -23.20 10.40 22.91
CA SER A 442 -22.16 9.37 23.05
C SER A 442 -21.10 9.49 21.94
N SER A 443 -21.51 9.76 20.70
CA SER A 443 -20.60 10.01 19.57
C SER A 443 -19.85 11.35 19.69
N MET A 444 -20.49 12.41 20.19
CA MET A 444 -19.82 13.68 20.51
C MET A 444 -18.80 13.50 21.65
N ASN A 445 -19.13 12.71 22.66
CA ASN A 445 -18.26 12.38 23.79
C ASN A 445 -17.07 11.55 23.34
N PHE A 446 -17.25 10.61 22.42
CA PHE A 446 -16.16 9.84 21.83
C PHE A 446 -15.14 10.75 21.12
N LEU A 447 -15.62 11.70 20.31
CA LEU A 447 -14.76 12.69 19.63
C LEU A 447 -13.97 13.53 20.65
N LEU A 448 -14.66 14.11 21.63
CA LEU A 448 -14.03 14.92 22.68
C LEU A 448 -13.07 14.12 23.56
N LYS A 449 -13.33 12.82 23.78
CA LYS A 449 -12.51 11.96 24.63
C LYS A 449 -11.23 11.48 23.94
N TYR A 450 -11.30 11.13 22.65
CA TYR A 450 -10.23 10.39 21.96
C TYR A 450 -9.53 11.14 20.80
N SER A 451 -10.07 12.25 20.29
CA SER A 451 -9.38 13.11 19.31
C SER A 451 -8.79 14.34 19.99
N GLU A 452 -7.48 14.35 20.24
CA GLU A 452 -6.83 15.54 20.79
C GLU A 452 -6.87 16.75 19.84
N PRO A 453 -6.70 16.62 18.51
CA PRO A 453 -6.84 17.76 17.60
C PRO A 453 -8.22 18.44 17.67
N ILE A 454 -9.30 17.64 17.73
CA ILE A 454 -10.67 18.18 17.88
C ILE A 454 -10.87 18.76 19.28
N ARG A 455 -10.43 18.07 20.34
CA ARG A 455 -10.50 18.56 21.73
C ARG A 455 -9.75 19.89 21.90
N GLU A 456 -8.54 20.02 21.36
CA GLU A 456 -7.75 21.25 21.38
C GLU A 456 -8.45 22.41 20.66
N LEU A 457 -9.02 22.18 19.47
CA LEU A 457 -9.75 23.22 18.74
C LEU A 457 -11.02 23.64 19.48
N VAL A 458 -11.73 22.72 20.15
CA VAL A 458 -12.87 23.07 21.00
C VAL A 458 -12.43 23.81 22.27
N ARG A 459 -11.34 23.37 22.92
CA ARG A 459 -10.73 23.98 24.12
C ARG A 459 -10.29 25.43 23.87
N LYS A 460 -9.74 25.72 22.68
CA LYS A 460 -9.38 27.07 22.21
C LYS A 460 -10.56 27.91 21.76
N GLY A 461 -11.75 27.31 21.58
CA GLY A 461 -12.90 27.96 20.98
C GLY A 461 -12.80 28.16 19.45
N ASP A 462 -11.80 27.55 18.80
CA ASP A 462 -11.60 27.55 17.34
C ASP A 462 -12.66 26.71 16.59
N LEU A 463 -13.25 25.72 17.27
CA LEU A 463 -14.24 24.78 16.76
C LEU A 463 -15.46 24.74 17.69
N ASP A 464 -16.60 24.28 17.18
CA ASP A 464 -17.73 23.84 17.99
C ASP A 464 -18.26 22.48 17.53
N ILE A 465 -18.85 21.72 18.46
CA ILE A 465 -19.50 20.44 18.18
C ILE A 465 -20.94 20.54 18.68
N GLN A 466 -21.88 20.35 17.76
CA GLN A 466 -23.31 20.42 18.02
C GLN A 466 -23.95 19.05 17.74
N GLY A 467 -24.94 18.67 18.52
CA GLY A 467 -25.81 17.52 18.26
C GLY A 467 -27.10 17.96 17.56
N GLY A 468 -27.73 17.04 16.83
CA GLY A 468 -29.07 17.23 16.28
C GLY A 468 -29.79 15.94 15.95
N ILE A 469 -31.12 16.03 15.82
CA ILE A 469 -32.00 14.95 15.37
C ILE A 469 -32.80 15.45 14.17
N TYR A 470 -32.65 14.78 13.03
CA TYR A 470 -33.46 15.01 11.84
C TYR A 470 -34.80 14.26 11.94
N HIS A 471 -35.90 15.01 11.89
CA HIS A 471 -37.26 14.46 11.94
C HIS A 471 -37.74 14.16 10.50
N LEU A 472 -37.64 12.89 10.10
CA LEU A 472 -38.05 12.39 8.77
C LEU A 472 -39.48 12.80 8.39
N GLU A 473 -40.36 12.89 9.39
CA GLU A 473 -41.77 13.23 9.28
C GLU A 473 -42.03 14.69 8.86
N THR A 474 -41.06 15.59 9.07
CA THR A 474 -41.26 17.05 8.91
C THR A 474 -40.16 17.76 8.12
N GLY A 475 -39.05 17.07 7.83
CA GLY A 475 -37.87 17.67 7.20
C GLY A 475 -37.07 18.60 8.12
N ARG A 476 -37.43 18.74 9.40
CA ARG A 476 -36.79 19.66 10.35
C ARG A 476 -35.69 18.98 11.16
N VAL A 477 -34.61 19.72 11.44
CA VAL A 477 -33.55 19.33 12.38
C VAL A 477 -33.79 20.01 13.73
N GLU A 478 -34.02 19.20 14.75
CA GLU A 478 -33.95 19.59 16.15
C GLU A 478 -32.47 19.69 16.54
N PHE A 479 -31.99 20.88 16.91
CA PHE A 479 -30.59 21.08 17.33
C PHE A 479 -30.47 20.91 18.85
N LEU A 480 -29.79 19.84 19.28
CA LEU A 480 -29.67 19.45 20.69
C LEU A 480 -28.69 20.30 21.51
N GLY A 481 -27.77 21.01 20.84
CA GLY A 481 -26.72 21.79 21.51
C GLY A 481 -25.39 21.04 21.65
N ARG A 482 -24.54 21.49 22.58
CA ARG A 482 -23.29 20.81 22.99
C ARG A 482 -23.60 19.59 23.87
N SER A 483 -22.63 18.69 24.02
CA SER A 483 -22.80 17.55 24.93
C SER A 483 -22.79 18.00 26.40
N PRO A 484 -23.67 17.45 27.26
CA PRO A 484 -23.63 17.69 28.71
C PRO A 484 -22.27 17.39 29.36
N GLN A 485 -21.56 16.36 28.87
CA GLN A 485 -20.25 15.94 29.42
C GLN A 485 -19.06 16.77 28.88
N GLN A 486 -19.29 17.74 27.98
CA GLN A 486 -18.22 18.44 27.26
C GLN A 486 -17.24 19.19 28.18
N ALA A 487 -17.70 19.78 29.29
CA ALA A 487 -16.82 20.50 30.21
C ALA A 487 -15.81 19.56 30.91
N GLU A 488 -16.24 18.36 31.28
CA GLU A 488 -15.41 17.33 31.91
C GLU A 488 -14.41 16.74 30.92
N LEU A 489 -14.87 16.38 29.72
CA LEU A 489 -14.04 15.74 28.68
C LEU A 489 -12.95 16.66 28.10
N LEU A 490 -13.11 17.99 28.22
CA LEU A 490 -12.10 18.98 27.87
C LEU A 490 -11.01 19.13 28.95
N ALA A 491 -11.30 18.75 30.20
CA ALA A 491 -10.41 18.87 31.36
C ALA A 491 -9.63 17.58 31.69
N ALA A 492 -10.07 16.42 31.20
CA ALA A 492 -9.38 15.15 31.37
C ALA A 492 -8.12 15.02 30.48
N GLU A 493 -7.06 14.40 31.01
CA GLU A 493 -5.89 14.01 30.21
C GLU A 493 -6.23 12.86 29.24
N GLY A 494 -5.85 13.00 27.97
CA GLY A 494 -6.17 12.03 26.92
C GLY A 494 -5.25 10.82 26.92
N THR A 495 -5.79 9.63 27.20
CA THR A 495 -5.09 8.35 26.98
C THR A 495 -5.61 7.62 25.75
N LEU A 496 -4.72 7.13 24.88
CA LEU A 496 -5.09 6.26 23.77
C LEU A 496 -5.65 4.92 24.30
N PRO A 497 -6.71 4.34 23.69
CA PRO A 497 -7.17 3.02 24.06
C PRO A 497 -6.09 1.96 23.78
N PRO A 498 -5.88 0.93 24.63
CA PRO A 498 -4.74 0.02 24.50
C PRO A 498 -4.62 -0.75 23.18
N SER A 499 -5.73 -0.90 22.43
CA SER A 499 -5.76 -1.48 21.08
C SER A 499 -5.28 -0.53 19.96
N MET A 500 -5.13 0.77 20.25
CA MET A 500 -4.58 1.79 19.35
C MET A 500 -3.16 2.22 19.74
N ALA A 501 -2.46 1.41 20.54
CA ALA A 501 -1.00 1.42 20.57
C ALA A 501 -0.47 0.97 19.19
N LEU A 502 -0.37 1.92 18.27
CA LEU A 502 0.19 1.76 16.93
C LEU A 502 1.57 1.10 17.04
N GLY A 503 1.86 0.14 16.16
CA GLY A 503 3.24 -0.31 15.98
C GLY A 503 4.04 0.86 15.44
N THR A 504 5.06 1.28 16.20
CA THR A 504 5.96 2.38 15.83
C THR A 504 6.78 1.97 14.62
N VAL A 505 6.53 2.61 13.47
CA VAL A 505 7.26 2.37 12.22
C VAL A 505 8.73 2.80 12.34
N ARG A 506 9.66 1.98 11.84
CA ARG A 506 11.10 2.19 12.04
C ARG A 506 11.67 3.28 11.15
N THR A 507 12.16 4.34 11.78
CA THR A 507 12.83 5.49 11.17
C THR A 507 14.35 5.39 11.34
N THR A 508 15.09 6.31 10.71
CA THR A 508 16.54 6.46 10.91
C THR A 508 16.96 6.67 12.38
N SER A 509 16.05 7.15 13.24
CA SER A 509 16.32 7.34 14.68
C SER A 509 16.41 6.01 15.46
N ASP A 510 15.72 4.97 15.01
CA ASP A 510 15.68 3.65 15.65
C ASP A 510 16.97 2.83 15.45
N GLY A 511 17.83 3.24 14.53
CA GLY A 511 19.14 2.64 14.28
C GLY A 511 19.13 1.17 13.81
N PRO A 512 20.31 0.52 13.79
CA PRO A 512 20.46 -0.85 13.31
C PRO A 512 20.05 -1.89 14.36
N MET A 513 19.06 -2.72 14.04
CA MET A 513 18.60 -3.82 14.90
C MET A 513 19.61 -4.98 14.92
N ALA A 514 19.70 -5.73 16.03
CA ALA A 514 20.50 -6.96 16.08
C ALA A 514 19.87 -8.07 15.19
N PRO A 515 20.67 -8.91 14.49
CA PRO A 515 20.13 -9.85 13.50
C PRO A 515 19.11 -10.83 14.08
N GLN A 516 19.35 -11.31 15.30
CA GLN A 516 18.49 -12.30 15.97
C GLN A 516 17.18 -11.68 16.49
N ALA A 517 17.17 -10.36 16.76
CA ALA A 517 15.96 -9.62 17.07
C ALA A 517 15.11 -9.42 15.81
N ALA A 518 15.73 -9.05 14.68
CA ALA A 518 15.06 -8.96 13.38
C ALA A 518 14.48 -10.32 12.95
N LEU A 519 15.22 -11.41 13.13
CA LEU A 519 14.76 -12.78 12.86
C LEU A 519 13.59 -13.19 13.77
N LYS A 520 13.58 -12.74 15.03
CA LYS A 520 12.44 -12.93 15.95
C LYS A 520 11.19 -12.19 15.46
N LEU A 521 11.32 -10.97 14.94
CA LEU A 521 10.19 -10.23 14.36
C LEU A 521 9.60 -10.96 13.15
N LEU A 522 10.43 -11.47 12.24
CA LEU A 522 9.96 -12.30 11.11
C LEU A 522 9.17 -13.54 11.58
N LYS A 523 9.67 -14.26 12.60
CA LYS A 523 9.01 -15.46 13.14
C LYS A 523 7.64 -15.16 13.74
N VAL A 524 7.59 -14.23 14.70
CA VAL A 524 6.33 -13.84 15.35
C VAL A 524 5.39 -13.13 14.37
N GLY A 525 5.93 -12.51 13.32
CA GLY A 525 5.18 -11.94 12.20
C GLY A 525 4.46 -13.00 11.36
N ASN A 526 5.19 -14.01 10.89
CA ASN A 526 4.60 -15.11 10.13
C ASN A 526 3.62 -15.93 10.99
N GLU A 527 3.87 -16.11 12.28
CA GLU A 527 2.91 -16.71 13.21
C GLU A 527 1.56 -15.96 13.22
N ARG A 528 1.58 -14.61 13.28
CA ARG A 528 0.37 -13.77 13.24
C ARG A 528 -0.35 -13.84 11.90
N PHE A 529 0.38 -13.87 10.78
CA PHE A 529 -0.18 -14.09 9.45
C PHE A 529 -0.90 -15.44 9.34
N VAL A 530 -0.24 -16.53 9.79
CA VAL A 530 -0.75 -17.90 9.71
C VAL A 530 -2.02 -18.12 10.54
N VAL A 531 -2.13 -17.52 11.72
CA VAL A 531 -3.36 -17.61 12.55
C VAL A 531 -4.44 -16.60 12.16
N GLY A 532 -4.26 -15.88 11.05
CA GLY A 532 -5.24 -14.91 10.56
C GLY A 532 -5.40 -13.65 11.42
N ALA A 533 -4.43 -13.34 12.29
CA ALA A 533 -4.43 -12.22 13.22
C ALA A 533 -3.29 -11.18 12.94
N PRO A 534 -3.16 -10.67 11.70
CA PRO A 534 -2.16 -9.65 11.37
C PRO A 534 -2.41 -8.32 12.09
N LYS A 535 -1.33 -7.66 12.51
CA LYS A 535 -1.30 -6.30 13.05
C LYS A 535 -1.06 -5.24 11.97
N ALA A 536 -0.33 -5.58 10.90
CA ALA A 536 -0.05 -4.71 9.76
C ALA A 536 -1.27 -4.62 8.82
N GLY A 537 -2.41 -4.18 9.35
CA GLY A 537 -3.69 -4.17 8.65
C GLY A 537 -4.05 -2.85 7.95
N LYS A 538 -3.48 -1.72 8.37
CA LYS A 538 -3.75 -0.38 7.81
C LYS A 538 -2.51 0.51 7.91
N VAL A 539 -2.11 1.13 6.79
CA VAL A 539 -1.03 2.13 6.75
C VAL A 539 -1.65 3.52 6.91
N HIS A 540 -1.51 4.10 8.10
CA HIS A 540 -2.07 5.40 8.43
C HIS A 540 -1.24 6.57 7.84
N SER A 541 -1.85 7.74 7.65
CA SER A 541 -1.14 8.94 7.19
C SER A 541 0.02 9.33 8.11
N SER A 542 -0.19 9.25 9.43
CA SER A 542 0.85 9.50 10.43
C SER A 542 2.06 8.55 10.32
N MET A 543 1.88 7.31 9.86
CA MET A 543 2.99 6.42 9.52
C MET A 543 3.77 6.92 8.30
N ARG A 544 3.06 7.41 7.27
CA ARG A 544 3.66 7.96 6.05
C ARG A 544 4.44 9.24 6.32
N GLU A 545 3.84 10.17 7.08
CA GLU A 545 4.48 11.40 7.57
C GLU A 545 5.76 11.08 8.36
N THR A 546 5.70 10.11 9.27
CA THR A 546 6.86 9.64 10.05
C THR A 546 7.97 9.08 9.14
N LEU A 547 7.61 8.23 8.18
CA LEU A 547 8.55 7.58 7.25
C LEU A 547 9.08 8.49 6.13
N ALA A 548 8.42 9.62 5.84
CA ALA A 548 8.93 10.62 4.91
C ALA A 548 10.32 11.13 5.36
N THR A 549 10.56 11.20 6.68
CA THR A 549 11.83 11.60 7.30
C THR A 549 12.97 10.59 7.13
N GLY A 550 12.68 9.30 6.92
CA GLY A 550 13.69 8.26 6.80
C GLY A 550 13.16 6.85 7.05
N GLN A 551 14.05 5.86 6.92
CA GLN A 551 13.75 4.43 7.13
C GLN A 551 14.90 3.75 7.88
N ALA A 552 14.58 2.74 8.71
CA ALA A 552 15.55 1.79 9.23
C ALA A 552 15.01 0.35 9.14
N PRO A 553 15.04 -0.28 7.95
CA PRO A 553 14.63 -1.67 7.79
C PRO A 553 15.46 -2.60 8.67
N HIS A 554 14.77 -3.42 9.45
CA HIS A 554 15.42 -4.41 10.31
C HIS A 554 15.93 -5.62 9.52
N THR A 555 15.34 -5.90 8.35
CA THR A 555 15.73 -6.99 7.45
C THR A 555 15.79 -6.51 5.99
N ALA A 556 16.83 -6.92 5.27
CA ALA A 556 16.88 -6.94 3.82
C ALA A 556 16.37 -8.30 3.32
N LEU A 557 15.21 -8.32 2.65
CA LEU A 557 14.50 -9.55 2.31
C LEU A 557 14.55 -9.81 0.81
N VAL A 558 15.23 -10.88 0.40
CA VAL A 558 15.26 -11.37 -0.99
C VAL A 558 14.20 -12.46 -1.14
N GLY A 559 13.23 -12.26 -2.02
CA GLY A 559 12.14 -13.21 -2.26
C GLY A 559 11.70 -13.25 -3.73
N CYS A 560 10.71 -14.09 -4.02
CA CYS A 560 10.23 -14.28 -5.38
C CYS A 560 9.25 -13.19 -5.82
N ALA A 561 9.26 -12.82 -7.11
CA ALA A 561 8.28 -11.90 -7.71
C ALA A 561 6.85 -12.50 -7.87
N ASP A 562 6.70 -13.80 -7.60
CA ASP A 562 5.43 -14.56 -7.62
C ASP A 562 4.32 -13.86 -6.82
N SER A 563 3.15 -13.65 -7.45
CA SER A 563 2.06 -12.81 -6.91
C SER A 563 1.31 -13.46 -5.75
N ARG A 564 1.67 -14.69 -5.37
CA ARG A 564 1.12 -15.44 -4.22
C ARG A 564 1.94 -15.25 -2.95
N VAL A 565 3.04 -14.49 -3.02
CA VAL A 565 4.00 -14.27 -1.92
C VAL A 565 4.19 -12.76 -1.64
N PRO A 566 3.15 -12.02 -1.20
CA PRO A 566 3.30 -10.63 -0.76
C PRO A 566 4.11 -10.58 0.54
N LEU A 567 5.40 -10.23 0.43
CA LEU A 567 6.41 -10.49 1.45
C LEU A 567 6.15 -9.77 2.78
N GLU A 568 5.79 -8.48 2.73
CA GLU A 568 5.41 -7.69 3.90
C GLU A 568 4.20 -8.31 4.64
N THR A 569 3.21 -8.81 3.90
CA THR A 569 2.02 -9.47 4.46
C THR A 569 2.36 -10.83 5.08
N VAL A 570 3.20 -11.64 4.42
CA VAL A 570 3.64 -12.97 4.91
C VAL A 570 4.38 -12.90 6.25
N PHE A 571 5.03 -11.77 6.54
CA PHE A 571 5.73 -11.50 7.80
C PHE A 571 4.98 -10.51 8.71
N ASP A 572 3.75 -10.11 8.38
CA ASP A 572 2.96 -9.11 9.13
C ASP A 572 3.78 -7.88 9.55
N ALA A 573 4.54 -7.34 8.60
CA ALA A 573 5.51 -6.27 8.78
C ALA A 573 4.91 -4.91 8.39
N LEU A 574 5.33 -3.84 9.07
CA LEU A 574 4.89 -2.48 8.77
C LEU A 574 5.79 -1.84 7.68
N PRO A 575 5.30 -0.80 6.99
CA PRO A 575 6.18 0.05 6.19
C PRO A 575 7.33 0.58 7.08
N GLY A 576 8.55 0.53 6.57
CA GLY A 576 9.77 0.80 7.36
C GLY A 576 10.51 -0.44 7.88
N ASP A 577 9.86 -1.60 8.02
CA ASP A 577 10.48 -2.79 8.62
C ASP A 577 11.36 -3.60 7.65
N LEU A 578 10.93 -3.76 6.39
CA LEU A 578 11.56 -4.65 5.42
C LEU A 578 12.03 -3.91 4.16
N PHE A 579 13.32 -4.01 3.83
CA PHE A 579 13.86 -3.59 2.54
C PHE A 579 13.75 -4.76 1.56
N VAL A 580 12.89 -4.66 0.56
CA VAL A 580 12.39 -5.83 -0.19
C VAL A 580 12.97 -5.90 -1.59
N LEU A 581 13.61 -7.03 -1.90
CA LEU A 581 14.20 -7.34 -3.20
C LEU A 581 13.46 -8.53 -3.81
N ARG A 582 12.98 -8.37 -5.05
CA ARG A 582 12.17 -9.39 -5.73
C ARG A 582 12.50 -9.52 -7.20
N ASN A 583 12.70 -10.77 -7.61
CA ASN A 583 12.80 -11.23 -9.00
C ASN A 583 12.22 -12.66 -9.07
N ALA A 584 11.98 -13.17 -10.28
CA ALA A 584 11.49 -14.54 -10.47
C ALA A 584 12.55 -15.55 -10.01
N GLY A 585 12.18 -16.43 -9.08
CA GLY A 585 13.09 -17.42 -8.50
C GLY A 585 14.03 -16.87 -7.41
N ASN A 586 13.77 -15.69 -6.83
CA ASN A 586 14.50 -15.15 -5.67
C ASN A 586 16.04 -15.15 -5.82
N THR A 587 16.53 -14.93 -7.04
CA THR A 587 17.94 -15.10 -7.44
C THR A 587 18.81 -13.89 -7.08
N CYS A 588 20.12 -14.10 -7.07
CA CYS A 588 21.12 -13.04 -7.08
C CYS A 588 22.26 -13.50 -7.98
N THR A 589 22.58 -12.75 -9.04
CA THR A 589 23.65 -13.13 -9.99
C THR A 589 24.61 -11.99 -10.30
N HIS A 590 25.73 -12.31 -10.97
CA HIS A 590 26.76 -11.32 -11.34
C HIS A 590 26.33 -10.41 -12.48
N ALA A 591 25.52 -10.92 -13.41
CA ALA A 591 25.07 -10.20 -14.59
C ALA A 591 23.93 -9.19 -14.27
N GLU A 592 23.56 -9.05 -12.99
CA GLU A 592 22.45 -8.21 -12.54
C GLU A 592 22.86 -6.91 -11.88
N GLY A 593 24.06 -6.82 -11.29
CA GLY A 593 24.59 -5.66 -10.56
C GLY A 593 23.68 -5.20 -9.41
N SER A 594 22.64 -4.46 -9.78
CA SER A 594 21.50 -3.96 -9.00
C SER A 594 21.06 -4.80 -7.79
N VAL A 595 20.81 -6.11 -7.88
CA VAL A 595 20.35 -6.90 -6.72
C VAL A 595 21.41 -6.95 -5.62
N LEU A 596 22.67 -7.24 -5.99
CA LEU A 596 23.78 -7.28 -5.03
C LEU A 596 24.16 -5.86 -4.56
N GLY A 597 24.10 -4.87 -5.46
CA GLY A 597 24.28 -3.45 -5.11
C GLY A 597 23.20 -2.90 -4.17
N SER A 598 21.97 -3.42 -4.25
CA SER A 598 20.88 -3.09 -3.33
C SER A 598 21.10 -3.70 -1.94
N LEU A 599 21.68 -4.91 -1.86
CA LEU A 599 22.09 -5.51 -0.60
C LEU A 599 23.26 -4.74 0.03
N GLU A 600 24.23 -4.28 -0.77
CA GLU A 600 25.29 -3.39 -0.30
C GLU A 600 24.75 -2.00 0.12
N PHE A 601 23.74 -1.45 -0.57
CA PHE A 601 23.04 -0.22 -0.15
C PHE A 601 22.33 -0.38 1.20
N CYS A 602 21.66 -1.51 1.41
CA CYS A 602 20.89 -1.76 2.62
C CYS A 602 21.79 -2.09 3.83
N THR A 603 22.81 -2.94 3.64
CA THR A 603 23.75 -3.32 4.71
C THR A 603 24.83 -2.26 4.99
N GLY A 604 25.13 -1.40 4.00
CA GLY A 604 26.01 -0.24 4.13
C GLY A 604 25.24 1.00 4.61
N PRO A 605 24.81 1.91 3.71
CA PRO A 605 24.04 3.12 4.03
C PRO A 605 22.90 2.96 5.06
N LEU A 606 21.99 1.99 4.90
CA LEU A 606 20.87 1.78 5.85
C LEU A 606 21.26 0.97 7.10
N LYS A 607 22.48 0.41 7.14
CA LYS A 607 23.07 -0.36 8.26
C LYS A 607 22.24 -1.58 8.71
N THR A 608 21.41 -2.13 7.82
CA THR A 608 20.58 -3.31 8.11
C THR A 608 21.46 -4.55 8.35
N ARG A 609 21.16 -5.30 9.42
CA ARG A 609 22.03 -6.38 9.93
C ARG A 609 21.51 -7.80 9.71
N LEU A 610 20.32 -7.97 9.12
CA LEU A 610 19.82 -9.26 8.69
C LEU A 610 19.54 -9.22 7.19
N ILE A 611 20.16 -10.13 6.43
CA ILE A 611 19.63 -10.53 5.12
C ILE A 611 18.82 -11.81 5.32
N PHE A 612 17.60 -11.84 4.80
CA PHE A 612 16.77 -13.03 4.76
C PHE A 612 16.49 -13.42 3.30
N VAL A 613 16.67 -14.70 2.96
CA VAL A 613 16.39 -15.24 1.62
C VAL A 613 15.21 -16.20 1.71
N LEU A 614 14.09 -15.86 1.07
CA LEU A 614 12.84 -16.62 1.11
C LEU A 614 12.53 -17.25 -0.25
N GLY A 615 12.72 -18.56 -0.35
CA GLY A 615 12.13 -19.39 -1.40
C GLY A 615 10.66 -19.70 -1.09
N HIS A 616 9.94 -20.36 -2.00
CA HIS A 616 8.57 -20.80 -1.73
C HIS A 616 8.18 -22.09 -2.48
N THR A 617 7.22 -22.83 -1.94
CA THR A 617 6.70 -24.06 -2.59
C THR A 617 6.02 -23.72 -3.93
N SER A 618 6.03 -24.65 -4.88
CA SER A 618 5.50 -24.47 -6.25
C SER A 618 5.94 -23.18 -6.97
N CYS A 619 7.21 -22.81 -6.84
CA CYS A 619 7.81 -21.66 -7.53
C CYS A 619 7.84 -21.84 -9.06
N GLY A 620 7.19 -20.92 -9.79
CA GLY A 620 7.05 -20.99 -11.25
C GLY A 620 8.39 -20.93 -12.00
N ALA A 621 9.34 -20.13 -11.52
CA ALA A 621 10.68 -20.01 -12.11
C ALA A 621 11.50 -21.30 -11.93
N ILE A 622 11.44 -21.92 -10.75
CA ILE A 622 12.12 -23.20 -10.48
C ILE A 622 11.47 -24.34 -11.28
N LYS A 623 10.13 -24.39 -11.37
CA LYS A 623 9.42 -25.35 -12.22
C LYS A 623 9.84 -25.18 -13.69
N GLY A 624 9.77 -23.97 -14.25
CA GLY A 624 10.20 -23.70 -15.64
C GLY A 624 11.67 -24.03 -15.92
N ALA A 625 12.58 -23.74 -14.99
CA ALA A 625 13.99 -24.13 -15.11
C ALA A 625 14.18 -25.65 -15.03
N THR A 626 13.35 -26.34 -14.24
CA THR A 626 13.34 -27.81 -14.15
C THR A 626 12.88 -28.43 -15.46
N SER A 627 11.76 -27.98 -16.02
CA SER A 627 11.26 -28.44 -17.32
C SER A 627 12.28 -28.22 -18.45
N ALA A 628 12.92 -27.04 -18.50
CA ALA A 628 13.95 -26.72 -19.48
C ALA A 628 15.21 -27.61 -19.35
N PHE A 629 15.66 -27.86 -18.12
CA PHE A 629 16.80 -28.73 -17.85
C PHE A 629 16.53 -30.20 -18.19
N LEU A 630 15.39 -30.75 -17.74
CA LEU A 630 15.04 -32.17 -17.94
C LEU A 630 14.66 -32.51 -19.39
N SER A 631 14.04 -31.58 -20.11
CA SER A 631 13.78 -31.74 -21.56
C SER A 631 15.03 -31.59 -22.43
N GLY A 632 16.18 -31.25 -21.85
CA GLY A 632 17.45 -31.12 -22.56
C GLY A 632 17.51 -29.92 -23.52
N GLN A 633 16.62 -28.93 -23.39
CA GLN A 633 16.54 -27.77 -24.28
C GLN A 633 17.72 -26.80 -24.08
N LYS A 634 18.88 -27.14 -24.65
CA LYS A 634 20.03 -26.25 -24.82
C LYS A 634 19.77 -25.22 -25.92
N LYS A 635 18.81 -24.32 -25.71
CA LYS A 635 18.79 -23.05 -26.45
C LYS A 635 20.09 -22.29 -26.14
N LYS A 636 20.65 -21.60 -27.13
CA LYS A 636 21.44 -20.40 -26.83
C LYS A 636 20.45 -19.38 -26.28
N ALA A 637 20.65 -18.86 -25.08
CA ALA A 637 19.79 -17.81 -24.53
C ALA A 637 19.87 -16.56 -25.43
N PRO A 638 18.77 -16.13 -26.08
CA PRO A 638 18.73 -14.93 -26.91
C PRO A 638 17.91 -13.80 -26.24
N GLN A 639 17.43 -14.06 -25.02
CA GLN A 639 16.44 -13.31 -24.25
C GLN A 639 16.74 -13.50 -22.76
N ALA A 640 16.35 -12.54 -21.93
CA ALA A 640 16.68 -12.51 -20.51
C ALA A 640 16.01 -13.65 -19.73
N LEU A 641 14.82 -14.08 -20.14
CA LEU A 641 14.15 -15.24 -19.57
C LEU A 641 14.95 -16.54 -19.73
N ASP A 642 15.49 -16.81 -20.94
CA ASP A 642 16.27 -18.03 -21.16
C ASP A 642 17.58 -17.99 -20.32
N ALA A 643 18.20 -16.81 -20.14
CA ALA A 643 19.38 -16.64 -19.27
C ALA A 643 19.05 -16.89 -17.78
N LEU A 644 17.93 -16.35 -17.29
CA LEU A 644 17.45 -16.58 -15.92
C LEU A 644 17.16 -18.06 -15.64
N LEU A 645 16.45 -18.74 -16.55
CA LEU A 645 16.16 -20.17 -16.41
C LEU A 645 17.42 -21.03 -16.50
N GLN A 646 18.38 -20.65 -17.36
CA GLN A 646 19.69 -21.31 -17.44
C GLN A 646 20.50 -21.15 -16.14
N GLY A 647 20.45 -19.96 -15.52
CA GLY A 647 21.06 -19.72 -14.21
C GLY A 647 20.50 -20.64 -13.12
N LEU A 648 19.18 -20.72 -13.02
CA LEU A 648 18.47 -21.64 -12.11
C LEU A 648 18.74 -23.12 -12.44
N GLY A 649 19.00 -23.46 -13.70
CA GLY A 649 19.36 -24.80 -14.16
C GLY A 649 20.59 -25.41 -13.47
N SER A 650 21.47 -24.58 -12.91
CA SER A 650 22.59 -25.05 -12.05
C SER A 650 22.07 -25.72 -10.77
N VAL A 651 21.15 -25.06 -10.05
CA VAL A 651 20.52 -25.55 -8.83
C VAL A 651 19.66 -26.79 -9.10
N VAL A 652 18.92 -26.79 -10.22
CA VAL A 652 18.18 -27.97 -10.69
C VAL A 652 19.11 -29.15 -10.94
N SER A 653 20.27 -28.91 -11.55
CA SER A 653 21.27 -29.96 -11.79
C SER A 653 21.76 -30.59 -10.49
N ASP A 654 21.99 -29.79 -9.44
CA ASP A 654 22.39 -30.29 -8.12
C ASP A 654 21.24 -31.02 -7.41
N ALA A 655 20.01 -30.51 -7.47
CA ALA A 655 18.83 -31.21 -6.94
C ALA A 655 18.63 -32.59 -7.61
N GLN A 656 18.83 -32.68 -8.92
CA GLN A 656 18.74 -33.93 -9.68
C GLN A 656 19.87 -34.92 -9.35
N LYS A 657 21.06 -34.44 -8.95
CA LYS A 657 22.17 -35.28 -8.47
C LYS A 657 21.86 -35.85 -7.08
N GLU A 658 21.41 -35.00 -6.16
CA GLU A 658 21.13 -35.40 -4.77
C GLU A 658 19.96 -36.39 -4.66
N LEU A 659 18.88 -36.20 -5.42
CA LEU A 659 17.75 -37.13 -5.46
C LEU A 659 17.97 -38.35 -6.39
N GLY A 660 18.94 -38.26 -7.29
CA GLY A 660 19.24 -39.30 -8.29
C GLY A 660 18.24 -39.40 -9.45
N LYS A 661 18.65 -40.09 -10.51
CA LYS A 661 17.97 -40.14 -11.84
C LYS A 661 16.54 -40.74 -11.86
N LYS A 662 16.00 -41.18 -10.72
CA LYS A 662 14.62 -41.72 -10.60
C LYS A 662 13.63 -40.71 -10.02
N ALA A 663 14.08 -39.55 -9.56
CA ALA A 663 13.22 -38.51 -9.01
C ALA A 663 12.31 -37.92 -10.11
N THR A 664 11.06 -37.60 -9.77
CA THR A 664 10.14 -36.93 -10.69
C THR A 664 10.50 -35.45 -10.84
N GLU A 665 10.05 -34.82 -11.93
CA GLU A 665 10.20 -33.37 -12.16
C GLU A 665 9.72 -32.53 -10.96
N GLU A 666 8.61 -32.91 -10.34
CA GLU A 666 8.08 -32.20 -9.17
C GLU A 666 8.94 -32.41 -7.90
N GLN A 667 9.50 -33.62 -7.70
CA GLN A 667 10.46 -33.85 -6.61
C GLN A 667 11.73 -33.03 -6.80
N VAL A 668 12.27 -32.98 -8.02
CA VAL A 668 13.45 -32.17 -8.36
C VAL A 668 13.17 -30.68 -8.18
N ALA A 669 12.03 -30.18 -8.65
CA ALA A 669 11.64 -28.79 -8.48
C ALA A 669 11.42 -28.42 -7.00
N ALA A 670 10.78 -29.27 -6.21
CA ALA A 670 10.55 -29.05 -4.78
C ALA A 670 11.86 -29.00 -3.97
N HIS A 671 12.83 -29.85 -4.29
CA HIS A 671 14.15 -29.83 -3.65
C HIS A 671 15.01 -28.67 -4.14
N ALA A 672 14.96 -28.35 -5.43
CA ALA A 672 15.65 -27.19 -6.02
C ALA A 672 15.21 -25.85 -5.38
N VAL A 673 13.97 -25.71 -4.89
CA VAL A 673 13.56 -24.53 -4.09
C VAL A 673 14.45 -24.36 -2.85
N LYS A 674 14.71 -25.43 -2.08
CA LYS A 674 15.54 -25.38 -0.87
C LYS A 674 17.01 -25.12 -1.20
N LEU A 675 17.55 -25.80 -2.22
CA LEU A 675 18.91 -25.56 -2.67
C LEU A 675 19.11 -24.13 -3.23
N ASN A 676 18.10 -23.55 -3.88
CA ASN A 676 18.19 -22.20 -4.46
C ASN A 676 18.33 -21.11 -3.39
N VAL A 677 17.68 -21.27 -2.22
CA VAL A 677 17.86 -20.38 -1.06
C VAL A 677 19.33 -20.38 -0.65
N PHE A 678 19.91 -21.55 -0.39
CA PHE A 678 21.32 -21.65 -0.01
C PHE A 678 22.28 -21.21 -1.11
N HIS A 679 21.99 -21.51 -2.39
CA HIS A 679 22.78 -21.04 -3.53
C HIS A 679 22.83 -19.51 -3.59
N THR A 680 21.69 -18.85 -3.40
CA THR A 680 21.56 -17.39 -3.37
C THR A 680 22.30 -16.78 -2.18
N MET A 681 22.19 -17.36 -0.98
CA MET A 681 22.98 -16.95 0.19
C MET A 681 24.50 -17.09 -0.06
N ASN A 682 24.91 -18.23 -0.61
CA ASN A 682 26.31 -18.52 -0.93
C ASN A 682 26.87 -17.61 -2.03
N PHE A 683 26.03 -17.19 -2.98
CA PHE A 683 26.40 -16.22 -4.01
C PHE A 683 26.84 -14.89 -3.39
N MET A 684 26.04 -14.31 -2.47
CA MET A 684 26.38 -13.07 -1.76
C MET A 684 27.72 -13.19 -1.02
N LEU A 685 27.88 -14.28 -0.24
CA LEU A 685 29.09 -14.56 0.54
C LEU A 685 30.34 -14.74 -0.34
N LYS A 686 30.18 -15.27 -1.56
CA LYS A 686 31.29 -15.48 -2.50
C LYS A 686 31.66 -14.20 -3.25
N TYR A 687 30.72 -13.29 -3.51
CA TYR A 687 30.92 -12.26 -4.53
C TYR A 687 30.78 -10.80 -4.08
N SER A 688 30.23 -10.50 -2.91
CA SER A 688 30.36 -9.18 -2.27
C SER A 688 31.38 -9.26 -1.12
N GLU A 689 32.52 -8.57 -1.28
CA GLU A 689 33.49 -8.40 -0.18
C GLU A 689 32.87 -7.61 1.00
N PRO A 690 32.13 -6.49 0.80
CA PRO A 690 31.45 -5.81 1.90
C PRO A 690 30.52 -6.72 2.73
N ILE A 691 29.65 -7.49 2.07
CA ILE A 691 28.74 -8.42 2.77
C ILE A 691 29.56 -9.52 3.49
N ARG A 692 30.56 -10.11 2.81
CA ARG A 692 31.44 -11.14 3.38
C ARG A 692 32.19 -10.66 4.63
N GLN A 693 32.71 -9.43 4.64
CA GLN A 693 33.41 -8.85 5.80
C GLN A 693 32.45 -8.64 6.98
N LYS A 694 31.26 -8.09 6.74
CA LYS A 694 30.25 -7.88 7.78
C LYS A 694 29.71 -9.20 8.36
N VAL A 695 29.60 -10.25 7.54
CA VAL A 695 29.23 -11.59 8.01
C VAL A 695 30.35 -12.22 8.83
N ARG A 696 31.61 -12.09 8.39
CA ARG A 696 32.76 -12.69 9.11
C ARG A 696 32.95 -12.09 10.51
N SER A 697 32.81 -10.77 10.62
CA SER A 697 32.88 -10.00 11.87
C SER A 697 31.60 -10.04 12.74
N GLY A 698 30.52 -10.68 12.27
CA GLY A 698 29.25 -10.78 13.00
C GLY A 698 28.40 -9.49 13.04
N GLU A 699 28.73 -8.46 12.27
CA GLU A 699 27.88 -7.26 12.11
C GLU A 699 26.58 -7.58 11.36
N LEU A 700 26.63 -8.59 10.47
CA LEU A 700 25.57 -8.98 9.54
C LEU A 700 25.35 -10.49 9.60
N GLU A 701 24.10 -10.93 9.54
CA GLU A 701 23.75 -12.35 9.41
C GLU A 701 22.95 -12.58 8.12
N ILE A 702 23.24 -13.66 7.39
CA ILE A 702 22.36 -14.14 6.30
C ILE A 702 21.61 -15.38 6.79
N GLN A 703 20.29 -15.37 6.63
CA GLN A 703 19.35 -16.42 7.04
C GLN A 703 18.47 -16.85 5.86
N GLY A 704 18.08 -18.12 5.83
CA GLY A 704 17.24 -18.69 4.77
C GLY A 704 15.88 -19.20 5.29
N GLY A 705 14.90 -19.26 4.40
CA GLY A 705 13.63 -19.94 4.64
C GLY A 705 12.87 -20.32 3.37
N VAL A 706 11.85 -21.16 3.52
CA VAL A 706 10.89 -21.49 2.46
C VAL A 706 9.47 -21.23 2.95
N TYR A 707 8.74 -20.37 2.25
CA TYR A 707 7.32 -20.13 2.48
C TYR A 707 6.49 -21.22 1.80
N ASP A 708 5.64 -21.89 2.58
CA ASP A 708 4.67 -22.82 2.03
C ASP A 708 3.38 -22.08 1.61
N LEU A 709 3.07 -22.15 0.31
CA LEU A 709 1.90 -21.47 -0.26
C LEU A 709 0.56 -21.99 0.28
N GLN A 710 0.48 -23.23 0.75
CA GLN A 710 -0.79 -23.82 1.18
C GLN A 710 -1.15 -23.39 2.62
N THR A 711 -0.21 -23.57 3.54
CA THR A 711 -0.36 -23.28 4.98
C THR A 711 -0.02 -21.85 5.38
N GLY A 712 0.70 -21.11 4.53
CA GLY A 712 1.20 -19.77 4.83
C GLY A 712 2.40 -19.75 5.80
N ARG A 713 2.94 -20.90 6.21
CA ARG A 713 4.05 -21.01 7.16
C ARG A 713 5.40 -20.86 6.47
N VAL A 714 6.37 -20.25 7.15
CA VAL A 714 7.78 -20.25 6.73
C VAL A 714 8.55 -21.34 7.47
N GLU A 715 9.11 -22.29 6.73
CA GLU A 715 10.17 -23.19 7.20
C GLU A 715 11.49 -22.39 7.28
N PHE A 716 11.94 -22.04 8.47
CA PHE A 716 13.18 -21.31 8.69
C PHE A 716 14.38 -22.26 8.59
N LEU A 717 15.18 -22.15 7.52
CA LEU A 717 16.28 -23.05 7.19
C LEU A 717 17.58 -22.75 7.95
N GLY A 718 17.73 -21.54 8.52
CA GLY A 718 18.93 -21.13 9.24
C GLY A 718 19.98 -20.41 8.38
N ALA A 719 21.19 -20.27 8.92
CA ALA A 719 22.35 -19.79 8.20
C ALA A 719 22.90 -20.85 7.22
N SER A 720 23.58 -20.44 6.14
CA SER A 720 24.16 -21.41 5.20
C SER A 720 25.40 -22.12 5.80
N PRO A 721 25.70 -23.36 5.40
CA PRO A 721 26.94 -24.05 5.81
C PRO A 721 28.22 -23.28 5.44
N SER A 722 28.17 -22.41 4.44
CA SER A 722 29.29 -21.54 4.05
C SER A 722 29.48 -20.39 5.02
N GLN A 723 28.39 -19.80 5.54
CA GLN A 723 28.43 -18.78 6.58
C GLN A 723 29.02 -19.33 7.88
N ALA A 724 28.59 -20.53 8.30
CA ALA A 724 29.13 -21.18 9.49
C ALA A 724 30.66 -21.39 9.40
N LYS A 725 31.16 -21.83 8.24
CA LYS A 725 32.61 -21.96 7.97
C LYS A 725 33.33 -20.61 7.96
N LEU A 726 32.72 -19.58 7.38
CA LEU A 726 33.28 -18.23 7.29
C LEU A 726 33.47 -17.59 8.68
N VAL A 727 32.46 -17.71 9.57
CA VAL A 727 32.53 -17.18 10.94
C VAL A 727 33.49 -18.00 11.81
N ALA A 728 33.46 -19.33 11.71
CA ALA A 728 34.39 -20.20 12.44
C ALA A 728 35.87 -19.93 12.10
N ALA A 729 36.16 -19.54 10.86
CA ALA A 729 37.51 -19.18 10.43
C ALA A 729 38.06 -17.90 11.09
N GLU A 730 37.21 -16.95 11.51
CA GLU A 730 37.66 -15.76 12.27
C GLU A 730 37.78 -16.07 13.77
N GLY A 731 36.85 -16.86 14.33
CA GLY A 731 36.95 -17.36 15.70
C GLY A 731 38.23 -18.17 15.96
N ALA A 732 38.74 -18.90 14.96
CA ALA A 732 40.00 -19.63 15.04
C ALA A 732 41.27 -18.74 15.02
N VAL A 733 41.18 -17.49 14.58
CA VAL A 733 42.31 -16.54 14.50
C VAL A 733 42.43 -15.68 15.77
N ALA A 734 41.37 -15.61 16.57
CA ALA A 734 41.26 -14.74 17.74
C ALA A 734 41.64 -15.39 19.09
N PRO A 735 42.85 -15.98 19.24
CA PRO A 735 43.59 -15.76 20.48
C PRO A 735 45.12 -15.60 20.29
N SER A 736 45.60 -14.37 20.05
CA SER A 736 47.05 -14.07 20.13
C SER A 736 47.42 -12.61 20.44
N LEU A 737 46.59 -11.63 20.10
CA LEU A 737 46.94 -10.19 20.13
C LEU A 737 46.49 -9.42 21.41
N LYS A 738 46.43 -10.07 22.58
CA LYS A 738 46.09 -9.41 23.86
C LYS A 738 47.20 -9.43 24.94
N SER A 739 48.44 -9.78 24.58
CA SER A 739 49.56 -9.97 25.52
C SER A 739 50.81 -9.11 25.26
N LYS A 740 50.74 -8.07 24.41
CA LYS A 740 51.90 -7.20 24.06
C LYS A 740 51.65 -5.69 24.25
N MET A 741 50.92 -5.30 25.30
CA MET A 741 50.86 -3.90 25.78
C MET A 741 50.98 -3.81 27.32
N GLN A 742 51.80 -4.68 27.91
CA GLN A 742 52.32 -4.55 29.27
C GLN A 742 53.79 -4.96 29.25
N GLY A 743 54.71 -4.01 29.48
CA GLY A 743 56.15 -4.26 29.53
C GLY A 743 56.98 -3.71 28.37
N ALA A 744 56.96 -2.39 28.17
CA ALA A 744 58.03 -1.57 27.58
C ALA A 744 57.83 -0.12 28.03
#